data_AF-A0A8D6PJU0-F1
#
_entry.id   AF-A0A8D6PJU0-F1
#
_cell.length_a   1.000
_cell.length_b   1.000
_cell.length_c   1.000
_cell.angle_alpha   90.00
_cell.angle_beta   90.00
_cell.angle_gamma   90.00
#
_symmetry.space_group_name_H-M   'P 1'
#
loop_
_entity.id
_entity.type
_entity.pdbx_description
1 polymer ?
#
loop_
_entity_poly.entity_id
_entity_poly.type
_entity_poly.pdbx_seq_one_letter_code
_entity_poly.pdbx_strand_id
1 'polypeptide(L)'
;MRIKSIISMIILLKIVIFGIITNCVQCEHSNVNNIESLDYSSRRRQFSRAVSSKNNEDPATLFEKLPAVARLVTAIAIINGFSDGSIPADPVIAEFFNVDTAILQQLEKFNKASVDKFVESLNSAAIDSNEDTLKVEQAMINIHEVKMAWKKIGSLSNIPAKSTLDPLSTIASWDLSVLKSFDLISTLHLIDSESPSVLDLKKKLETLTSAVKKLPTPKKMKPFIDLLKKWTPFDQFADIVGLHLGYSSILSYPLTNSKFDSNANAVNNITAVEKSSIILMKDVAVAPFSPANRSFTAGFANGFSDIEKLTSDSKDRWLHSLLEPSVPLSGVKTLTNFGSELRKLDDKWRPVTTENHYHTMKKMSALQNHLEKTMTSKKIKATVDRIKDNCGTGDAEDGLTRKIREGVDNAALLLKTLKAIEFISNTLTNNVVNDFKKLSSNSNSSEIQKIGTMLRSFTRSLKLIEDLQQHLQDRVKGALELKFFHDTKIPSLIAHFNCLKNRPDDTEKIASTVRSIRILRKLKADSSYINNFNEMSSVLSGSSQFIVSLRKTVEEYKKDNSSEVIILKKLNALKDLSKPFGDAIGALVSIKKASSGSELGTFVTNGEYTQEMVPRLGTAELKTQFEKYWGDFEATKQQVDMFRADARYWEKSISIEKNSKLSAYGQMFKDLADFKSIDLELENRLEATEGFNDNKLNPEITQLVAEFRDSLMKLSKLDLDFSRYKSALNIMPDVLKSVDGGFKGKRIALPVIGGGNVSTTTEFAIVVDTNSTLVCTVTVLIIGSILGIIAFLWCWRDQNCIYHKLRRRYAKPTYNMQTAREPEPNTPKPAASHSDPEPRDLWREENNLHSIP
;
A
#
# COMPACT_ATOMS: atom_id res chain seq x y z
N MET A 1 -39.04 31.34 -21.80
CA MET A 1 -37.79 31.56 -22.58
C MET A 1 -36.69 32.32 -21.81
N ARG A 2 -37.00 33.25 -20.89
CA ARG A 2 -35.98 34.04 -20.15
C ARG A 2 -35.08 33.26 -19.17
N ILE A 3 -35.56 32.17 -18.54
CA ILE A 3 -34.77 31.40 -17.54
C ILE A 3 -33.62 30.60 -18.17
N LYS A 4 -33.82 30.00 -19.35
CA LYS A 4 -32.75 29.25 -20.05
C LYS A 4 -31.60 30.17 -20.51
N SER A 5 -31.91 31.41 -20.86
CA SER A 5 -30.88 32.40 -21.24
C SER A 5 -30.02 32.80 -20.05
N ILE A 6 -30.61 32.99 -18.86
CA ILE A 6 -29.88 33.35 -17.63
C ILE A 6 -28.93 32.23 -17.20
N ILE A 7 -29.36 30.97 -17.25
CA ILE A 7 -28.51 29.82 -16.88
C ILE A 7 -27.32 29.69 -17.84
N SER A 8 -27.53 29.85 -19.15
CA SER A 8 -26.45 29.83 -20.14
C SER A 8 -25.44 30.97 -19.93
N MET A 9 -25.94 32.17 -19.59
CA MET A 9 -25.09 33.32 -19.29
C MET A 9 -24.25 33.13 -18.01
N ILE A 10 -24.82 32.51 -16.96
CA ILE A 10 -24.08 32.19 -15.73
C ILE A 10 -22.99 31.15 -16.00
N ILE A 11 -23.26 30.14 -16.85
CA ILE A 11 -22.26 29.13 -17.22
C ILE A 11 -21.13 29.77 -18.05
N LEU A 12 -21.45 30.60 -19.04
CA LEU A 12 -20.45 31.33 -19.82
C LEU A 12 -19.62 32.29 -18.96
N LEU A 13 -20.24 33.01 -18.03
CA LEU A 13 -19.52 33.90 -17.12
C LEU A 13 -18.59 33.11 -16.19
N LYS A 14 -18.98 31.92 -15.71
CA LYS A 14 -18.11 31.04 -14.93
C LYS A 14 -16.92 30.55 -15.75
N ILE A 15 -17.12 30.17 -17.02
CA ILE A 15 -16.03 29.72 -17.91
C ILE A 15 -15.04 30.86 -18.17
N VAL A 16 -15.53 32.09 -18.42
CA VAL A 16 -14.65 33.25 -18.66
C VAL A 16 -13.89 33.66 -17.40
N ILE A 17 -14.54 33.69 -16.22
CA ILE A 17 -13.85 33.97 -14.96
C ILE A 17 -12.80 32.89 -14.67
N PHE A 18 -13.11 31.61 -14.91
CA PHE A 18 -12.17 30.52 -14.70
C PHE A 18 -11.00 30.55 -15.69
N GLY A 19 -11.26 30.94 -16.95
CA GLY A 19 -10.25 31.16 -17.99
C GLY A 19 -9.31 32.34 -17.71
N ILE A 20 -9.82 33.42 -17.11
CA ILE A 20 -8.99 34.57 -16.69
C ILE A 20 -8.13 34.22 -15.47
N ILE A 21 -8.67 33.44 -14.52
CA ILE A 21 -7.90 32.97 -13.37
C ILE A 21 -6.77 32.03 -13.81
N THR A 22 -6.99 31.20 -14.84
CA THR A 22 -5.94 30.32 -15.39
C THR A 22 -4.88 31.07 -16.18
N ASN A 23 -5.26 32.05 -17.01
CA ASN A 23 -4.28 32.87 -17.74
C ASN A 23 -3.48 33.84 -16.86
N CYS A 24 -3.97 34.22 -15.68
CA CYS A 24 -3.19 35.03 -14.74
C CYS A 24 -2.15 34.23 -13.94
N VAL A 25 -2.10 32.89 -14.06
CA VAL A 25 -1.13 32.05 -13.34
C VAL A 25 -0.01 31.51 -14.26
N GLN A 26 0.05 31.95 -15.51
CA GLN A 26 1.17 31.68 -16.42
C GLN A 26 2.11 32.89 -16.49
N CYS A 27 2.92 33.10 -15.45
CA CYS A 27 4.16 33.86 -15.53
C CYS A 27 5.06 33.57 -14.31
N GLU A 28 5.64 32.36 -14.28
CA GLU A 28 7.01 32.18 -13.76
C GLU A 28 7.56 30.88 -14.36
N HIS A 29 8.16 31.00 -15.54
CA HIS A 29 9.01 29.97 -16.11
C HIS A 29 10.22 29.74 -15.19
N SER A 30 10.06 28.86 -14.21
CA SER A 30 11.20 28.30 -13.49
C SER A 30 11.80 27.19 -14.33
N ASN A 31 12.93 27.50 -14.95
CA ASN A 31 13.74 26.61 -15.77
C ASN A 31 14.12 25.36 -14.95
N VAL A 32 13.46 24.23 -15.26
CA VAL A 32 13.63 22.93 -14.59
C VAL A 32 14.92 22.30 -15.09
N ASN A 33 16.08 22.66 -14.53
CA ASN A 33 17.32 21.89 -14.70
C ASN A 33 18.32 21.97 -13.55
N ASN A 34 17.99 22.62 -12.42
CA ASN A 34 18.79 22.52 -11.20
C ASN A 34 17.97 21.84 -10.10
N ILE A 35 18.06 20.51 -10.02
CA ILE A 35 17.76 19.79 -8.78
C ILE A 35 18.98 19.98 -7.87
N GLU A 36 19.15 21.21 -7.39
CA GLU A 36 19.99 21.50 -6.25
C GLU A 36 19.38 20.81 -5.02
N SER A 37 20.26 20.25 -4.20
CA SER A 37 19.95 19.73 -2.87
C SER A 37 18.91 20.60 -2.18
N LEU A 38 17.83 19.99 -1.69
CA LEU A 38 16.71 20.63 -1.01
C LEU A 38 17.18 21.45 0.22
N ASP A 39 17.73 22.64 -0.01
CA ASP A 39 18.06 23.62 1.02
C ASP A 39 16.80 24.45 1.31
N TYR A 40 16.02 23.94 2.26
CA TYR A 40 14.74 24.51 2.69
C TYR A 40 14.86 25.80 3.54
N SER A 41 16.04 26.42 3.62
CA SER A 41 16.24 27.62 4.44
C SER A 41 15.43 28.86 3.98
N SER A 42 14.99 28.91 2.71
CA SER A 42 14.39 30.12 2.12
C SER A 42 12.84 30.20 2.12
N ARG A 43 12.09 29.11 2.37
CA ARG A 43 10.60 29.13 2.41
C ARG A 43 10.04 29.20 3.84
N ARG A 44 10.35 30.29 4.53
CA ARG A 44 10.00 30.52 5.96
C ARG A 44 8.52 30.90 6.22
N ARG A 45 7.55 30.62 5.33
CA ARG A 45 6.18 31.22 5.37
C ARG A 45 4.99 30.28 5.62
N GLN A 46 5.15 28.98 5.88
CA GLN A 46 3.98 28.10 6.16
C GLN A 46 3.89 27.53 7.58
N PHE A 47 4.98 27.47 8.34
CA PHE A 47 4.88 27.38 9.80
C PHE A 47 4.54 28.77 10.30
N SER A 48 3.26 28.98 10.63
CA SER A 48 2.81 30.24 11.22
C SER A 48 3.68 30.44 12.46
N ARG A 49 4.26 31.63 12.69
CA ARG A 49 4.66 31.95 14.06
C ARG A 49 3.40 31.75 14.89
N ALA A 50 3.32 30.67 15.67
CA ALA A 50 2.36 30.59 16.74
C ALA A 50 2.46 31.94 17.46
N VAL A 51 1.36 32.51 17.94
CA VAL A 51 1.42 33.68 18.82
C VAL A 51 2.11 33.20 20.09
N SER A 52 3.43 33.04 20.03
CA SER A 52 4.27 32.69 21.14
C SER A 52 4.08 33.87 22.06
N SER A 53 3.52 33.63 23.25
CA SER A 53 3.69 34.56 24.35
C SER A 53 5.18 34.99 24.35
N LYS A 54 5.50 36.23 24.74
CA LYS A 54 6.88 36.74 24.68
C LYS A 54 7.92 35.79 25.33
N ASN A 55 7.47 34.88 26.19
CA ASN A 55 8.26 33.92 26.95
C ASN A 55 8.38 32.53 26.31
N ASN A 56 7.52 32.15 25.36
CA ASN A 56 7.58 30.83 24.73
C ASN A 56 8.62 30.77 23.61
N GLU A 57 9.26 29.62 23.46
CA GLU A 57 10.08 29.28 22.29
C GLU A 57 9.22 29.22 21.04
N ASP A 58 9.73 29.77 19.94
CA ASP A 58 9.08 29.66 18.63
C ASP A 58 9.18 28.20 18.15
N PRO A 59 8.05 27.51 17.89
CA PRO A 59 8.06 26.15 17.35
C PRO A 59 8.94 26.02 16.09
N ALA A 60 9.02 27.05 15.26
CA ALA A 60 9.90 27.04 14.08
C ALA A 60 11.38 26.89 14.46
N THR A 61 11.81 27.55 15.54
CA THR A 61 13.18 27.41 16.08
C THR A 61 13.41 25.99 16.61
N LEU A 62 12.41 25.39 17.28
CA LEU A 62 12.49 24.01 17.78
C LEU A 62 12.67 23.00 16.66
N PHE A 63 11.89 23.16 15.58
CA PHE A 63 11.92 22.29 14.41
C PHE A 63 13.20 22.42 13.59
N GLU A 64 14.04 23.42 13.85
CA GLU A 64 15.38 23.54 13.27
C GLU A 64 16.45 22.93 14.18
N LYS A 65 16.30 23.09 15.50
CA LYS A 65 17.34 22.74 16.47
C LYS A 65 17.30 21.28 16.96
N LEU A 66 16.13 20.70 17.18
CA LEU A 66 16.02 19.30 17.65
C LEU A 66 16.63 18.27 16.67
N PRO A 67 16.47 18.43 15.33
CA PRO A 67 17.21 17.60 14.40
C PRO A 67 18.73 17.67 14.58
N ALA A 68 19.30 18.82 14.97
CA ALA A 68 20.74 18.94 15.21
C ALA A 68 21.20 18.10 16.41
N VAL A 69 20.38 18.02 17.47
CA VAL A 69 20.68 17.13 18.61
C VAL A 69 20.70 15.67 18.14
N ALA A 70 19.73 15.23 17.33
CA ALA A 70 19.69 13.84 16.85
C ALA A 70 20.86 13.50 15.91
N ARG A 71 21.30 14.46 15.07
CA ARG A 71 22.52 14.30 14.27
C ARG A 71 23.75 14.10 15.16
N LEU A 72 23.91 14.90 16.22
CA LEU A 72 25.03 14.75 17.16
C LEU A 72 25.01 13.41 17.90
N VAL A 73 23.85 13.02 18.47
CA VAL A 73 23.68 11.74 19.18
C VAL A 73 24.01 10.56 18.25
N THR A 74 23.50 10.59 17.03
CA THR A 74 23.70 9.52 16.04
C THR A 74 25.12 9.47 15.52
N ALA A 75 25.75 10.63 15.24
CA ALA A 75 27.14 10.69 14.84
C ALA A 75 28.07 10.11 15.90
N ILE A 76 27.85 10.45 17.18
CA ILE A 76 28.64 9.92 18.30
C ILE A 76 28.44 8.40 18.43
N ALA A 77 27.20 7.93 18.33
CA ALA A 77 26.90 6.50 18.37
C ALA A 77 27.60 5.72 17.25
N ILE A 78 27.55 6.24 16.01
CA ILE A 78 28.23 5.63 14.86
C ILE A 78 29.75 5.65 15.03
N ILE A 79 30.35 6.78 15.41
CA ILE A 79 31.80 6.88 15.59
C ILE A 79 32.29 5.90 16.66
N ASN A 80 31.60 5.84 17.81
CA ASN A 80 31.95 4.90 18.87
C ASN A 80 31.78 3.45 18.40
N GLY A 81 30.66 3.14 17.72
CA GLY A 81 30.38 1.81 17.21
C GLY A 81 31.30 1.33 16.09
N PHE A 82 31.78 2.24 15.22
CA PHE A 82 32.81 1.94 14.24
C PHE A 82 34.16 1.73 14.92
N SER A 83 34.49 2.55 15.92
CA SER A 83 35.77 2.48 16.64
C SER A 83 35.91 1.20 17.46
N ASP A 84 34.84 0.69 18.06
CA ASP A 84 34.85 -0.53 18.87
C ASP A 84 34.36 -1.79 18.13
N GLY A 85 33.89 -1.64 16.88
CA GLY A 85 33.39 -2.72 16.04
C GLY A 85 31.98 -3.21 16.37
N SER A 86 31.28 -2.56 17.30
CA SER A 86 29.92 -2.92 17.69
C SER A 86 28.83 -2.46 16.71
N ILE A 87 29.17 -1.61 15.74
CA ILE A 87 28.32 -1.25 14.59
C ILE A 87 29.06 -1.67 13.31
N PRO A 88 28.53 -2.65 12.55
CA PRO A 88 29.13 -3.07 11.29
C PRO A 88 28.95 -2.02 10.17
N ALA A 89 29.87 -1.98 9.21
CA ALA A 89 29.85 -1.02 8.09
C ALA A 89 28.62 -1.22 7.17
N ASP A 90 28.38 -2.46 6.75
CA ASP A 90 27.41 -2.78 5.70
C ASP A 90 25.96 -2.36 6.05
N PRO A 91 25.43 -2.61 7.27
CA PRO A 91 24.13 -2.09 7.68
C PRO A 91 24.04 -0.57 7.64
N VAL A 92 25.07 0.15 8.07
CA VAL A 92 25.09 1.63 8.04
C VAL A 92 25.06 2.14 6.60
N ILE A 93 25.87 1.56 5.72
CA ILE A 93 25.88 1.90 4.29
C ILE A 93 24.49 1.63 3.69
N ALA A 94 23.95 0.43 3.92
CA ALA A 94 22.67 0.01 3.37
C ALA A 94 21.50 0.91 3.84
N GLU A 95 21.49 1.32 5.11
CA GLU A 95 20.49 2.24 5.65
C GLU A 95 20.51 3.63 5.00
N PHE A 96 21.68 4.16 4.64
CA PHE A 96 21.79 5.46 3.97
C PHE A 96 21.22 5.44 2.54
N PHE A 97 21.30 4.29 1.87
CA PHE A 97 20.76 4.10 0.51
C PHE A 97 19.40 3.40 0.49
N ASN A 98 18.84 3.06 1.65
CA ASN A 98 17.55 2.39 1.78
C ASN A 98 17.46 1.06 1.03
N VAL A 99 18.52 0.25 1.14
CA VAL A 99 18.64 -1.07 0.54
C VAL A 99 18.85 -2.14 1.61
N ASP A 100 18.59 -3.41 1.27
CA ASP A 100 18.98 -4.53 2.13
C ASP A 100 20.51 -4.67 2.17
N THR A 101 21.08 -5.12 3.29
CA THR A 101 22.53 -5.32 3.42
C THR A 101 23.09 -6.33 2.41
N ALA A 102 22.31 -7.34 2.01
CA ALA A 102 22.70 -8.35 1.04
C ALA A 102 22.96 -7.77 -0.36
N ILE A 103 22.36 -6.62 -0.70
CA ILE A 103 22.57 -5.93 -1.99
C ILE A 103 24.05 -5.54 -2.15
N LEU A 104 24.73 -5.15 -1.06
CA LEU A 104 26.13 -4.73 -1.13
C LEU A 104 27.04 -5.87 -1.61
N GLN A 105 26.80 -7.09 -1.14
CA GLN A 105 27.54 -8.29 -1.58
C GLN A 105 27.15 -8.72 -3.00
N GLN A 106 25.90 -8.49 -3.40
CA GLN A 106 25.45 -8.81 -4.76
C GLN A 106 26.07 -7.89 -5.80
N LEU A 107 26.32 -6.61 -5.46
CA LEU A 107 27.02 -5.67 -6.34
C LEU A 107 28.44 -6.12 -6.70
N GLU A 108 29.14 -6.80 -5.77
CA GLU A 108 30.48 -7.35 -6.03
C GLU A 108 30.45 -8.52 -7.01
N LYS A 109 29.35 -9.27 -7.04
CA LYS A 109 29.16 -10.45 -7.89
C LYS A 109 28.34 -10.13 -9.15
N PHE A 110 28.03 -8.86 -9.38
CA PHE A 110 27.16 -8.45 -10.47
C PHE A 110 27.81 -8.74 -11.83
N ASN A 111 27.19 -9.65 -12.59
CA ASN A 111 27.70 -10.08 -13.88
C ASN A 111 27.09 -9.27 -15.02
N LYS A 112 27.74 -8.15 -15.36
CA LYS A 112 27.33 -7.26 -16.45
C LYS A 112 27.15 -8.00 -17.79
N ALA A 113 28.07 -8.90 -18.14
CA ALA A 113 28.01 -9.61 -19.42
C ALA A 113 26.77 -10.54 -19.53
N SER A 114 26.31 -11.11 -18.42
CA SER A 114 25.11 -11.95 -18.39
C SER A 114 23.84 -11.11 -18.62
N VAL A 115 23.73 -9.95 -17.96
CA VAL A 115 22.57 -9.06 -18.12
C VAL A 115 22.56 -8.35 -19.48
N ASP A 116 23.73 -8.07 -20.07
CA ASP A 116 23.84 -7.51 -21.42
C ASP A 116 23.29 -8.51 -22.46
N LYS A 117 23.71 -9.79 -22.39
CA LYS A 117 23.16 -10.86 -23.25
C LYS A 117 21.66 -11.06 -23.09
N PHE A 118 21.17 -10.92 -21.85
CA PHE A 118 19.74 -10.98 -21.58
C PHE A 118 18.98 -9.89 -22.31
N VAL A 119 19.36 -8.61 -22.13
CA VAL A 119 18.65 -7.50 -22.77
C VAL A 119 18.79 -7.50 -24.29
N GLU A 120 19.92 -7.97 -24.83
CA GLU A 120 20.08 -8.21 -26.27
C GLU A 120 19.05 -9.23 -26.77
N SER A 121 18.86 -10.35 -26.08
CA SER A 121 17.87 -11.36 -26.46
C SER A 121 16.42 -10.85 -26.39
N LEU A 122 16.11 -9.97 -25.42
CA LEU A 122 14.82 -9.27 -25.35
C LEU A 122 14.62 -8.34 -26.55
N ASN A 123 15.68 -7.61 -26.92
CA ASN A 123 15.63 -6.67 -28.02
C ASN A 123 15.41 -7.38 -29.37
N SER A 124 16.08 -8.52 -29.57
CA SER A 124 15.94 -9.34 -30.78
C SER A 124 14.62 -10.11 -30.88
N ALA A 125 13.94 -10.37 -29.76
CA ALA A 125 12.65 -11.07 -29.77
C ALA A 125 11.56 -10.24 -30.46
N ALA A 126 11.07 -10.73 -31.60
CA ALA A 126 9.97 -10.13 -32.35
C ALA A 126 8.61 -10.49 -31.72
N ILE A 127 7.80 -9.47 -31.42
CA ILE A 127 6.47 -9.64 -30.80
C ILE A 127 5.43 -8.95 -31.68
N ASP A 128 4.44 -9.73 -32.15
CA ASP A 128 3.27 -9.24 -32.87
C ASP A 128 2.26 -8.59 -31.90
N SER A 129 1.58 -7.56 -32.41
CA SER A 129 0.57 -6.77 -31.68
C SER A 129 -0.76 -6.71 -32.44
N ASN A 130 -1.05 -7.72 -33.28
CA ASN A 130 -2.33 -7.80 -33.99
C ASN A 130 -3.48 -8.05 -33.00
N GLU A 131 -4.64 -7.46 -33.25
CA GLU A 131 -5.81 -7.55 -32.38
C GLU A 131 -6.26 -8.99 -32.10
N ASP A 132 -6.22 -9.88 -33.10
CA ASP A 132 -6.59 -11.29 -32.92
C ASP A 132 -5.59 -12.02 -32.03
N THR A 133 -4.31 -11.68 -32.14
CA THR A 133 -3.26 -12.20 -31.24
C THR A 133 -3.52 -11.74 -29.80
N LEU A 134 -3.88 -10.48 -29.58
CA LEU A 134 -4.19 -9.93 -28.25
C LEU A 134 -5.42 -10.60 -27.60
N LYS A 135 -6.46 -10.91 -28.38
CA LYS A 135 -7.65 -11.64 -27.93
C LYS A 135 -7.29 -13.06 -27.48
N VAL A 136 -6.51 -13.80 -28.28
CA VAL A 136 -6.02 -15.14 -27.92
C VAL A 136 -5.19 -15.09 -26.63
N GLU A 137 -4.27 -14.14 -26.52
CA GLU A 137 -3.49 -13.92 -25.30
C GLU A 137 -4.37 -13.68 -24.06
N GLN A 138 -5.39 -12.81 -24.16
CA GLN A 138 -6.29 -12.53 -23.04
C GLN A 138 -7.06 -13.79 -22.60
N ALA A 139 -7.55 -14.58 -23.55
CA ALA A 139 -8.25 -15.83 -23.23
C ALA A 139 -7.37 -16.82 -22.47
N MET A 140 -6.11 -16.97 -22.88
CA MET A 140 -5.14 -17.85 -22.23
C MET A 140 -4.87 -17.47 -20.76
N ILE A 141 -4.81 -16.16 -20.46
CA ILE A 141 -4.73 -15.67 -19.08
C ILE A 141 -6.03 -15.98 -18.33
N ASN A 142 -7.19 -15.68 -18.93
CA ASN A 142 -8.48 -15.86 -18.27
C ASN A 142 -8.76 -17.32 -17.87
N ILE A 143 -8.32 -18.32 -18.67
CA ILE A 143 -8.42 -19.75 -18.30
C ILE A 143 -7.72 -20.01 -16.95
N HIS A 144 -6.52 -19.46 -16.77
CA HIS A 144 -5.79 -19.61 -15.51
C HIS A 144 -6.46 -18.84 -14.37
N GLU A 145 -6.88 -17.59 -14.60
CA GLU A 145 -7.55 -16.77 -13.58
C GLU A 145 -8.84 -17.41 -13.08
N VAL A 146 -9.70 -17.94 -13.98
CA VAL A 146 -10.90 -18.70 -13.60
C VAL A 146 -10.54 -19.93 -12.78
N LYS A 147 -9.54 -20.72 -13.20
CA LYS A 147 -9.10 -21.90 -12.44
C LYS A 147 -8.71 -21.52 -11.00
N MET A 148 -7.91 -20.46 -10.84
CA MET A 148 -7.39 -20.05 -9.54
C MET A 148 -8.46 -19.39 -8.65
N ALA A 149 -9.29 -18.52 -9.24
CA ALA A 149 -10.40 -17.88 -8.54
C ALA A 149 -11.45 -18.91 -8.09
N TRP A 150 -11.84 -19.86 -8.96
CA TRP A 150 -12.78 -20.92 -8.58
C TRP A 150 -12.20 -21.89 -7.55
N LYS A 151 -10.90 -22.19 -7.61
CA LYS A 151 -10.21 -22.98 -6.58
C LYS A 151 -10.27 -22.29 -5.20
N LYS A 152 -10.21 -20.96 -5.15
CA LYS A 152 -10.32 -20.17 -3.92
C LYS A 152 -11.75 -20.15 -3.37
N ILE A 153 -12.76 -19.96 -4.21
CA ILE A 153 -14.18 -19.98 -3.82
C ILE A 153 -14.59 -21.38 -3.37
N GLY A 154 -14.21 -22.40 -4.12
CA GLY A 154 -14.46 -23.80 -3.81
C GLY A 154 -15.86 -24.28 -4.18
N SER A 155 -16.90 -23.65 -3.63
CA SER A 155 -18.33 -23.97 -3.82
C SER A 155 -19.22 -22.76 -3.49
N LEU A 156 -20.38 -22.66 -4.13
CA LEU A 156 -21.42 -21.65 -3.86
C LEU A 156 -22.67 -22.23 -3.16
N SER A 157 -22.56 -23.39 -2.53
CA SER A 157 -23.71 -24.09 -1.90
C SER A 157 -24.39 -23.31 -0.76
N ASN A 158 -23.78 -22.25 -0.25
CA ASN A 158 -24.28 -21.45 0.88
C ASN A 158 -24.99 -20.15 0.44
N ILE A 159 -25.17 -19.93 -0.87
CA ILE A 159 -25.88 -18.73 -1.34
C ILE A 159 -27.37 -18.82 -0.95
N PRO A 160 -27.96 -17.74 -0.39
CA PRO A 160 -29.37 -17.73 -0.02
C PRO A 160 -30.31 -17.96 -1.21
N ALA A 161 -31.53 -18.45 -0.94
CA ALA A 161 -32.56 -18.57 -1.96
C ALA A 161 -32.99 -17.21 -2.52
N LYS A 162 -33.41 -17.15 -3.79
CA LYS A 162 -33.88 -15.93 -4.47
C LYS A 162 -34.94 -15.12 -3.70
N SER A 163 -35.84 -15.78 -2.96
CA SER A 163 -36.90 -15.12 -2.18
C SER A 163 -36.36 -14.30 -1.01
N THR A 164 -35.13 -14.58 -0.54
CA THR A 164 -34.51 -13.82 0.55
C THR A 164 -34.15 -12.39 0.15
N LEU A 165 -34.14 -12.07 -1.15
CA LEU A 165 -33.83 -10.73 -1.68
C LEU A 165 -35.04 -9.79 -1.69
N ASP A 166 -36.27 -10.31 -1.69
CA ASP A 166 -37.50 -9.52 -1.78
C ASP A 166 -37.62 -8.40 -0.72
N PRO A 167 -37.17 -8.60 0.54
CA PRO A 167 -37.16 -7.55 1.55
C PRO A 167 -36.36 -6.30 1.14
N LEU A 168 -35.36 -6.39 0.26
CA LEU A 168 -34.54 -5.24 -0.16
C LEU A 168 -35.37 -4.11 -0.76
N SER A 169 -36.53 -4.43 -1.34
CA SER A 169 -37.52 -3.43 -1.82
C SER A 169 -37.95 -2.44 -0.74
N THR A 170 -37.88 -2.81 0.55
CA THR A 170 -38.18 -1.93 1.69
C THR A 170 -37.18 -0.79 1.83
N ILE A 171 -35.93 -0.98 1.38
CA ILE A 171 -34.89 0.07 1.44
C ILE A 171 -35.27 1.22 0.51
N ALA A 172 -35.95 0.91 -0.61
CA ALA A 172 -36.32 1.89 -1.63
C ALA A 172 -37.24 3.00 -1.09
N SER A 173 -38.00 2.74 -0.02
CA SER A 173 -38.91 3.70 0.59
C SER A 173 -38.26 4.59 1.66
N TRP A 174 -36.95 4.45 1.92
CA TRP A 174 -36.28 5.24 2.93
C TRP A 174 -35.98 6.65 2.44
N ASP A 175 -36.24 7.64 3.29
CA ASP A 175 -35.86 9.02 3.03
C ASP A 175 -34.46 9.30 3.61
N LEU A 176 -33.43 9.24 2.77
CA LEU A 176 -32.07 9.63 3.14
C LEU A 176 -31.79 11.11 2.82
N SER A 177 -32.75 11.82 2.20
CA SER A 177 -32.60 13.24 1.84
C SER A 177 -32.56 14.17 3.06
N VAL A 178 -32.99 13.67 4.23
CA VAL A 178 -32.93 14.38 5.52
C VAL A 178 -31.54 14.93 5.86
N LEU A 179 -30.46 14.27 5.40
CA LEU A 179 -29.08 14.70 5.65
C LEU A 179 -28.65 15.92 4.81
N LYS A 180 -29.35 16.25 3.71
CA LYS A 180 -29.07 17.46 2.92
C LYS A 180 -29.26 18.75 3.72
N SER A 181 -29.98 18.69 4.84
CA SER A 181 -30.13 19.82 5.77
C SER A 181 -28.83 20.20 6.49
N PHE A 182 -27.83 19.31 6.53
CA PHE A 182 -26.55 19.56 7.17
C PHE A 182 -25.45 19.83 6.13
N ASP A 183 -24.92 21.05 6.15
CA ASP A 183 -23.78 21.45 5.32
C ASP A 183 -22.47 21.21 6.09
N LEU A 184 -21.82 20.08 5.78
CA LEU A 184 -20.54 19.70 6.37
C LEU A 184 -19.44 20.73 6.08
N ILE A 185 -19.33 21.22 4.85
CA ILE A 185 -18.25 22.11 4.42
C ILE A 185 -18.32 23.42 5.19
N SER A 186 -19.50 24.05 5.25
CA SER A 186 -19.68 25.28 6.03
C SER A 186 -19.44 25.07 7.52
N THR A 187 -19.73 23.87 8.05
CA THR A 187 -19.50 23.54 9.46
C THR A 187 -18.01 23.37 9.75
N LEU A 188 -17.25 22.73 8.86
CA LEU A 188 -15.81 22.61 8.96
C LEU A 188 -15.12 23.97 8.83
N HIS A 189 -15.56 24.83 7.92
CA HIS A 189 -15.06 26.21 7.83
C HIS A 189 -15.29 27.02 9.10
N LEU A 190 -16.44 26.83 9.76
CA LEU A 190 -16.71 27.46 11.05
C LEU A 190 -15.71 26.99 12.11
N ILE A 191 -15.44 25.68 12.18
CA ILE A 191 -14.49 25.07 13.14
C ILE A 191 -13.04 25.52 12.88
N ASP A 192 -12.67 25.67 11.62
CA ASP A 192 -11.31 26.06 11.22
C ASP A 192 -11.04 27.57 11.35
N SER A 193 -12.07 28.38 11.59
CA SER A 193 -11.92 29.82 11.83
C SER A 193 -11.17 30.11 13.13
N GLU A 194 -10.51 31.26 13.22
CA GLU A 194 -9.73 31.65 14.41
C GLU A 194 -10.61 31.83 15.67
N SER A 195 -11.86 32.26 15.46
CA SER A 195 -12.87 32.48 16.50
C SER A 195 -14.20 31.83 16.10
N PRO A 196 -14.33 30.49 16.24
CA PRO A 196 -15.56 29.79 15.87
C PRO A 196 -16.74 30.28 16.72
N SER A 197 -17.83 30.70 16.07
CA SER A 197 -19.11 30.96 16.76
C SER A 197 -19.65 29.67 17.35
N VAL A 198 -19.47 29.48 18.66
CA VAL A 198 -19.96 28.28 19.38
C VAL A 198 -21.47 28.15 19.25
N LEU A 199 -22.20 29.27 19.20
CA LEU A 199 -23.65 29.27 19.03
C LEU A 199 -24.07 28.71 17.67
N ASP A 200 -23.41 29.12 16.59
CA ASP A 200 -23.73 28.63 15.24
C ASP A 200 -23.27 27.19 15.03
N LEU A 201 -22.14 26.81 15.65
CA LEU A 201 -21.67 25.43 15.67
C LEU A 201 -22.69 24.52 16.35
N LYS A 202 -23.21 24.91 17.53
CA LYS A 202 -24.28 24.17 18.21
C LYS A 202 -25.50 23.97 17.32
N LYS A 203 -26.00 25.03 16.69
CA LYS A 203 -27.16 24.95 15.79
C LYS A 203 -26.92 23.97 14.64
N LYS A 204 -25.75 24.02 13.99
CA LYS A 204 -25.38 23.10 12.91
C LYS A 204 -25.29 21.65 13.39
N LEU A 205 -24.72 21.41 14.58
CA LEU A 205 -24.65 20.07 15.20
C LEU A 205 -26.02 19.54 15.63
N GLU A 206 -26.93 20.40 16.08
CA GLU A 206 -28.33 20.06 16.36
C GLU A 206 -29.09 19.69 15.08
N THR A 207 -28.85 20.40 13.97
CA THR A 207 -29.37 20.03 12.64
C THR A 207 -28.90 18.64 12.22
N LEU A 208 -27.59 18.36 12.33
CA LEU A 208 -27.03 17.04 12.03
C LEU A 208 -27.67 15.94 12.91
N THR A 209 -27.71 16.16 14.23
CA THR A 209 -28.29 15.22 15.18
C THR A 209 -29.76 14.92 14.86
N SER A 210 -30.52 15.96 14.51
CA SER A 210 -31.94 15.83 14.15
C SER A 210 -32.14 15.10 12.83
N ALA A 211 -31.29 15.34 11.84
CA ALA A 211 -31.30 14.62 10.57
C ALA A 211 -30.99 13.13 10.76
N VAL A 212 -29.98 12.80 11.56
CA VAL A 212 -29.56 11.41 11.82
C VAL A 212 -30.61 10.63 12.59
N LYS A 213 -31.34 11.27 13.53
CA LYS A 213 -32.48 10.64 14.22
C LYS A 213 -33.63 10.23 13.28
N LYS A 214 -33.75 10.85 12.10
CA LYS A 214 -34.76 10.51 11.09
C LYS A 214 -34.32 9.36 10.17
N LEU A 215 -33.03 9.00 10.18
CA LEU A 215 -32.52 7.89 9.39
C LEU A 215 -32.98 6.54 9.97
N PRO A 216 -33.01 5.48 9.15
CA PRO A 216 -33.20 4.11 9.62
C PRO A 216 -32.22 3.76 10.75
N THR A 217 -32.75 3.26 11.87
CA THR A 217 -31.91 2.90 13.02
C THR A 217 -30.98 1.73 12.70
N PRO A 218 -29.81 1.60 13.36
CA PRO A 218 -28.94 0.43 13.19
C PRO A 218 -29.68 -0.91 13.37
N LYS A 219 -30.63 -0.98 14.31
CA LYS A 219 -31.49 -2.16 14.51
C LYS A 219 -32.39 -2.46 13.29
N LYS A 220 -32.97 -1.43 12.66
CA LYS A 220 -33.77 -1.57 11.44
C LYS A 220 -32.91 -1.97 10.23
N MET A 221 -31.68 -1.47 10.14
CA MET A 221 -30.77 -1.76 9.02
C MET A 221 -30.13 -3.15 9.12
N LYS A 222 -29.91 -3.66 10.33
CA LYS A 222 -29.18 -4.91 10.59
C LYS A 222 -29.62 -6.11 9.74
N PRO A 223 -30.92 -6.43 9.58
CA PRO A 223 -31.35 -7.55 8.74
C PRO A 223 -30.92 -7.41 7.27
N PHE A 224 -30.94 -6.20 6.73
CA PHE A 224 -30.52 -5.91 5.35
C PHE A 224 -29.00 -6.01 5.20
N ILE A 225 -28.26 -5.47 6.17
CA ILE A 225 -26.78 -5.59 6.21
C ILE A 225 -26.38 -7.07 6.27
N ASP A 226 -27.02 -7.85 7.14
CA ASP A 226 -26.72 -9.28 7.30
C ASP A 226 -27.13 -10.10 6.06
N LEU A 227 -28.23 -9.74 5.39
CA LEU A 227 -28.63 -10.31 4.10
C LEU A 227 -27.60 -10.01 3.01
N LEU A 228 -27.28 -8.74 2.77
CA LEU A 228 -26.33 -8.34 1.72
C LEU A 228 -24.94 -8.93 1.96
N LYS A 229 -24.49 -9.02 3.22
CA LYS A 229 -23.23 -9.69 3.58
C LYS A 229 -23.18 -11.14 3.11
N LYS A 230 -24.29 -11.89 3.17
CA LYS A 230 -24.34 -13.30 2.70
C LYS A 230 -24.16 -13.42 1.19
N TRP A 231 -24.45 -12.37 0.43
CA TRP A 231 -24.25 -12.32 -1.02
C TRP A 231 -22.85 -11.83 -1.44
N THR A 232 -22.06 -11.25 -0.52
CA THR A 232 -20.68 -10.79 -0.82
C THR A 232 -19.81 -11.83 -1.55
N PRO A 233 -19.82 -13.13 -1.21
CA PRO A 233 -19.01 -14.12 -1.94
C PRO A 233 -19.35 -14.24 -3.44
N PHE A 234 -20.52 -13.76 -3.86
CA PHE A 234 -20.98 -13.81 -5.25
C PHE A 234 -20.23 -12.83 -6.17
N ASP A 235 -19.59 -11.81 -5.60
CA ASP A 235 -18.73 -10.87 -6.34
C ASP A 235 -17.63 -11.59 -7.12
N GLN A 236 -16.91 -12.48 -6.45
CA GLN A 236 -15.87 -13.29 -7.10
C GLN A 236 -16.44 -14.24 -8.16
N PHE A 237 -17.70 -14.68 -8.01
CA PHE A 237 -18.34 -15.48 -9.06
C PHE A 237 -18.68 -14.64 -10.29
N ALA A 238 -19.18 -13.41 -10.10
CA ALA A 238 -19.41 -12.47 -11.20
C ALA A 238 -18.12 -12.19 -11.99
N ASP A 239 -16.99 -12.02 -11.28
CA ASP A 239 -15.66 -11.92 -11.90
C ASP A 239 -15.32 -13.14 -12.74
N ILE A 240 -15.52 -14.34 -12.19
CA ILE A 240 -15.24 -15.60 -12.89
C ILE A 240 -16.10 -15.75 -14.14
N VAL A 241 -17.39 -15.44 -14.08
CA VAL A 241 -18.30 -15.50 -15.23
C VAL A 241 -17.87 -14.49 -16.31
N GLY A 242 -17.48 -13.27 -15.91
CA GLY A 242 -16.94 -12.28 -16.84
C GLY A 242 -15.64 -12.71 -17.51
N LEU A 243 -14.70 -13.29 -16.75
CA LEU A 243 -13.46 -13.85 -17.30
C LEU A 243 -13.72 -15.02 -18.25
N HIS A 244 -14.70 -15.87 -17.92
CA HIS A 244 -15.10 -17.01 -18.72
C HIS A 244 -15.69 -16.61 -20.07
N LEU A 245 -16.57 -15.61 -20.09
CA LEU A 245 -17.07 -15.02 -21.33
C LEU A 245 -15.93 -14.56 -22.26
N GLY A 246 -14.83 -14.08 -21.67
CA GLY A 246 -13.65 -13.65 -22.42
C GLY A 246 -12.80 -14.76 -23.06
N TYR A 247 -13.01 -16.04 -22.73
CA TYR A 247 -12.29 -17.15 -23.38
C TYR A 247 -13.17 -18.24 -23.99
N SER A 248 -14.46 -18.31 -23.64
CA SER A 248 -15.38 -19.35 -24.14
C SER A 248 -15.45 -19.36 -25.66
N SER A 249 -15.50 -18.18 -26.29
CA SER A 249 -15.48 -18.03 -27.75
C SER A 249 -14.19 -18.58 -28.37
N ILE A 250 -13.03 -18.34 -27.74
CA ILE A 250 -11.72 -18.81 -28.25
C ILE A 250 -11.55 -20.32 -28.09
N LEU A 251 -12.11 -20.94 -27.04
CA LEU A 251 -12.17 -22.40 -26.95
C LEU A 251 -12.97 -23.02 -28.10
N SER A 252 -13.95 -22.29 -28.64
CA SER A 252 -14.75 -22.76 -29.78
C SER A 252 -14.01 -22.67 -31.11
N TYR A 253 -13.02 -21.78 -31.26
CA TYR A 253 -12.22 -21.64 -32.49
C TYR A 253 -10.96 -22.52 -32.47
N PRO A 254 -10.52 -23.07 -33.62
CA PRO A 254 -9.20 -23.68 -33.73
C PRO A 254 -8.11 -22.68 -33.36
N LEU A 255 -7.18 -23.06 -32.48
CA LEU A 255 -5.98 -22.26 -32.17
C LEU A 255 -4.97 -22.33 -33.32
N THR A 256 -5.35 -21.83 -34.50
CA THR A 256 -4.49 -21.73 -35.69
C THR A 256 -3.85 -20.35 -35.84
N ASN A 257 -3.66 -19.62 -34.73
CA ASN A 257 -2.99 -18.31 -34.77
C ASN A 257 -1.46 -18.49 -34.80
N SER A 258 -0.87 -18.47 -35.99
CA SER A 258 0.59 -18.56 -36.21
C SER A 258 1.38 -17.41 -35.57
N LYS A 259 0.75 -16.26 -35.36
CA LYS A 259 1.36 -15.09 -34.71
C LYS A 259 1.46 -15.27 -33.19
N PHE A 260 0.42 -15.83 -32.57
CA PHE A 260 0.49 -16.25 -31.16
C PHE A 260 1.62 -17.25 -30.94
N ASP A 261 1.75 -18.24 -31.83
CA ASP A 261 2.83 -19.23 -31.74
C ASP A 261 4.21 -18.58 -31.85
N SER A 262 4.35 -17.62 -32.76
CA SER A 262 5.57 -16.83 -32.91
C SER A 262 5.90 -16.06 -31.64
N ASN A 263 4.93 -15.38 -31.03
CA ASN A 263 5.11 -14.65 -29.76
C ASN A 263 5.52 -15.58 -28.62
N ALA A 264 4.83 -16.72 -28.47
CA ALA A 264 5.14 -17.71 -27.45
C ALA A 264 6.54 -18.29 -27.64
N ASN A 265 6.95 -18.61 -28.87
CA ASN A 265 8.29 -19.11 -29.16
C ASN A 265 9.35 -18.04 -28.91
N ALA A 266 9.08 -16.77 -29.26
CA ALA A 266 10.00 -15.66 -29.01
C ALA A 266 10.33 -15.53 -27.52
N VAL A 267 9.33 -15.59 -26.62
CA VAL A 267 9.60 -15.51 -25.18
C VAL A 267 10.25 -16.75 -24.59
N ASN A 268 9.96 -17.95 -25.13
CA ASN A 268 10.62 -19.19 -24.69
C ASN A 268 12.11 -19.22 -25.07
N ASN A 269 12.53 -18.47 -26.09
CA ASN A 269 13.91 -18.42 -26.58
C ASN A 269 14.74 -17.28 -25.96
N ILE A 270 14.18 -16.50 -25.04
CA ILE A 270 14.92 -15.45 -24.31
C ILE A 270 16.03 -16.10 -23.49
N THR A 271 17.22 -15.48 -23.51
CA THR A 271 18.39 -16.01 -22.80
C THR A 271 18.14 -15.95 -21.30
N ALA A 272 18.51 -17.00 -20.55
CA ALA A 272 18.38 -16.99 -19.11
C ALA A 272 19.40 -16.03 -18.46
N VAL A 273 18.98 -15.35 -17.39
CA VAL A 273 19.84 -14.52 -16.55
C VAL A 273 19.59 -14.87 -15.08
N GLU A 274 20.61 -14.65 -14.24
CA GLU A 274 20.44 -14.83 -12.80
C GLU A 274 19.40 -13.85 -12.26
N LYS A 275 18.37 -14.40 -11.62
CA LYS A 275 17.26 -13.63 -11.05
C LYS A 275 17.73 -12.58 -10.05
N SER A 276 18.75 -12.88 -9.26
CA SER A 276 19.39 -11.94 -8.32
C SER A 276 19.89 -10.67 -9.02
N SER A 277 20.42 -10.78 -10.24
CA SER A 277 20.94 -9.62 -10.99
C SER A 277 19.82 -8.65 -11.39
N ILE A 278 18.67 -9.16 -11.82
CA ILE A 278 17.52 -8.32 -12.18
C ILE A 278 16.82 -7.76 -10.94
N ILE A 279 16.74 -8.55 -9.86
CA ILE A 279 16.22 -8.07 -8.56
C ILE A 279 17.10 -6.93 -8.04
N LEU A 280 18.43 -7.07 -8.10
CA LEU A 280 19.37 -6.04 -7.68
C LEU A 280 19.15 -4.71 -8.42
N MET A 281 18.99 -4.75 -9.74
CA MET A 281 18.67 -3.55 -10.53
C MET A 281 17.36 -2.90 -10.10
N LYS A 282 16.32 -3.70 -9.87
CA LYS A 282 15.02 -3.22 -9.40
C LYS A 282 15.10 -2.63 -8.00
N ASP A 283 15.82 -3.27 -7.08
CA ASP A 283 15.94 -2.78 -5.70
C ASP A 283 16.67 -1.44 -5.66
N VAL A 284 17.74 -1.24 -6.44
CA VAL A 284 18.43 0.06 -6.54
C VAL A 284 17.53 1.14 -7.13
N ALA A 285 16.78 0.85 -8.21
CA ALA A 285 15.85 1.83 -8.81
C ALA A 285 14.73 2.26 -7.87
N VAL A 286 14.25 1.35 -7.02
CA VAL A 286 13.09 1.55 -6.13
C VAL A 286 13.49 2.09 -4.75
N ALA A 287 14.76 1.97 -4.37
CA ALA A 287 15.26 2.32 -3.04
C ALA A 287 14.85 3.73 -2.56
N PRO A 288 14.91 4.81 -3.37
CA PRO A 288 14.54 6.15 -2.89
C PRO A 288 13.05 6.32 -2.55
N PHE A 289 12.19 5.40 -2.98
CA PHE A 289 10.74 5.45 -2.78
C PHE A 289 10.24 4.39 -1.78
N SER A 290 11.16 3.63 -1.18
CA SER A 290 10.82 2.61 -0.20
C SER A 290 10.80 3.20 1.22
N PRO A 291 10.06 2.64 2.18
CA PRO A 291 10.16 3.06 3.58
C PRO A 291 11.53 2.73 4.16
N ALA A 292 12.21 3.71 4.75
CA ALA A 292 13.51 3.48 5.41
C ALA A 292 13.33 2.82 6.78
N ASN A 293 13.99 1.69 7.03
CA ASN A 293 14.10 1.10 8.35
C ASN A 293 15.53 1.28 8.87
N ARG A 294 15.71 2.21 9.83
CA ARG A 294 17.04 2.63 10.30
C ARG A 294 17.26 2.17 11.74
N SER A 295 18.31 1.40 11.96
CA SER A 295 18.76 0.96 13.29
C SER A 295 19.89 1.85 13.81
N PHE A 296 20.78 2.31 12.91
CA PHE A 296 21.99 3.05 13.29
C PHE A 296 21.98 4.51 12.83
N THR A 297 21.27 4.82 11.75
CA THR A 297 21.30 6.14 11.09
C THR A 297 20.05 6.99 11.34
N ALA A 298 19.19 6.57 12.28
CA ALA A 298 17.87 7.16 12.49
C ALA A 298 17.87 8.69 12.72
N GLY A 299 18.88 9.24 13.42
CA GLY A 299 18.98 10.68 13.66
C GLY A 299 19.46 11.52 12.47
N PHE A 300 19.86 10.90 11.36
CA PHE A 300 20.08 11.56 10.08
C PHE A 300 18.80 11.55 9.25
N ALA A 301 17.80 12.31 9.68
CA ALA A 301 16.47 12.32 9.08
C ALA A 301 16.49 12.62 7.56
N ASN A 302 17.43 13.44 7.09
CA ASN A 302 17.63 13.74 5.65
C ASN A 302 18.68 12.85 4.97
N GLY A 303 19.00 11.69 5.55
CA GLY A 303 20.04 10.80 5.04
C GLY A 303 21.43 11.38 5.20
N PHE A 304 22.38 10.95 4.38
CA PHE A 304 23.79 11.32 4.52
C PHE A 304 24.07 12.83 4.37
N SER A 305 23.17 13.58 3.73
CA SER A 305 23.26 15.05 3.63
C SER A 305 23.32 15.74 5.01
N ASP A 306 22.75 15.11 6.03
CA ASP A 306 22.82 15.61 7.40
C ASP A 306 24.22 15.52 8.02
N ILE A 307 25.12 14.66 7.50
CA ILE A 307 26.51 14.54 7.99
C ILE A 307 27.27 15.86 7.80
N GLU A 308 26.99 16.62 6.74
CA GLU A 308 27.67 17.89 6.46
C GLU A 308 27.36 18.97 7.51
N LYS A 309 26.15 18.90 8.09
CA LYS A 309 25.70 19.84 9.12
C LYS A 309 26.40 19.63 10.46
N LEU A 310 27.05 18.49 10.68
CA LEU A 310 27.77 18.20 11.92
C LEU A 310 28.86 19.23 12.23
N THR A 311 29.45 19.85 11.21
CA THR A 311 30.45 20.90 11.39
C THR A 311 29.87 22.15 12.03
N SER A 312 28.67 22.58 11.62
CA SER A 312 27.96 23.71 12.23
C SER A 312 27.35 23.31 13.58
N ASP A 313 26.74 22.13 13.66
CA ASP A 313 26.07 21.65 14.87
C ASP A 313 27.04 21.53 16.05
N SER A 314 28.24 20.98 15.82
CA SER A 314 29.28 20.84 16.86
C SER A 314 29.81 22.17 17.40
N LYS A 315 29.54 23.30 16.73
CA LYS A 315 29.93 24.66 17.13
C LYS A 315 28.75 25.54 17.55
N ASP A 316 27.52 25.03 17.48
CA ASP A 316 26.33 25.81 17.75
C ASP A 316 26.21 26.14 19.24
N ARG A 317 26.28 27.44 19.57
CA ARG A 317 26.26 27.92 20.97
C ARG A 317 24.96 27.54 21.70
N TRP A 318 23.83 27.48 20.99
CA TRP A 318 22.56 27.07 21.59
C TRP A 318 22.61 25.58 21.96
N LEU A 319 23.16 24.72 21.09
CA LEU A 319 23.32 23.28 21.40
C LEU A 319 24.27 23.05 22.56
N HIS A 320 25.40 23.77 22.61
CA HIS A 320 26.33 23.70 23.75
C HIS A 320 25.67 24.12 25.07
N SER A 321 24.85 25.18 25.05
CA SER A 321 24.12 25.63 26.23
C SER A 321 23.02 24.66 26.66
N LEU A 322 22.34 24.01 25.70
CA LEU A 322 21.25 23.08 26.01
C LEU A 322 21.79 21.75 26.54
N LEU A 323 22.82 21.20 25.90
CA LEU A 323 23.31 19.84 26.16
C LEU A 323 24.39 19.80 27.26
N GLU A 324 25.10 20.92 27.47
CA GLU A 324 26.24 21.02 28.40
C GLU A 324 27.20 19.83 28.29
N PRO A 325 27.75 19.56 27.08
CA PRO A 325 28.52 18.35 26.85
C PRO A 325 29.77 18.32 27.74
N SER A 326 30.00 17.19 28.41
CA SER A 326 31.16 16.97 29.29
C SER A 326 32.51 16.96 28.56
N VAL A 327 32.47 16.88 27.23
CA VAL A 327 33.62 16.83 26.34
C VAL A 327 33.40 17.66 25.08
N PRO A 328 34.46 18.16 24.42
CA PRO A 328 34.33 18.82 23.13
C PRO A 328 33.71 17.92 22.06
N LEU A 329 32.68 18.42 21.37
CA LEU A 329 31.98 17.67 20.31
C LEU A 329 32.68 17.74 18.95
N SER A 330 33.87 18.35 18.85
CA SER A 330 34.53 18.61 17.56
C SER A 330 34.89 17.35 16.77
N GLY A 331 35.07 16.20 17.45
CA GLY A 331 35.40 14.92 16.83
C GLY A 331 34.31 14.34 15.92
N VAL A 332 33.06 14.80 16.03
CA VAL A 332 31.97 14.35 15.14
C VAL A 332 32.23 14.68 13.67
N LYS A 333 33.09 15.67 13.41
CA LYS A 333 33.47 16.09 12.04
C LYS A 333 34.27 15.02 11.31
N THR A 334 34.91 14.09 12.00
CA THR A 334 35.61 12.97 11.34
C THR A 334 34.67 12.23 10.38
N LEU A 335 33.36 12.13 10.72
CA LEU A 335 32.34 11.45 9.91
C LEU A 335 32.12 12.09 8.54
N THR A 336 32.60 13.32 8.29
CA THR A 336 32.51 13.94 6.95
C THR A 336 33.29 13.16 5.90
N ASN A 337 34.36 12.44 6.28
CA ASN A 337 35.10 11.58 5.34
C ASN A 337 34.20 10.43 4.86
N PHE A 338 33.51 9.75 5.78
CA PHE A 338 32.52 8.73 5.44
C PHE A 338 31.36 9.32 4.62
N GLY A 339 30.86 10.50 4.99
CA GLY A 339 29.85 11.23 4.22
C GLY A 339 30.27 11.56 2.79
N SER A 340 31.56 11.87 2.56
CA SER A 340 32.09 12.15 1.23
C SER A 340 32.14 10.90 0.34
N GLU A 341 32.45 9.73 0.90
CA GLU A 341 32.40 8.45 0.18
C GLU A 341 30.94 8.04 -0.11
N LEU A 342 30.01 8.28 0.81
CA LEU A 342 28.58 8.06 0.57
C LEU A 342 28.09 8.91 -0.60
N ARG A 343 28.49 10.19 -0.66
CA ARG A 343 28.16 11.06 -1.78
C ARG A 343 28.63 10.52 -3.13
N LYS A 344 29.83 9.95 -3.21
CA LYS A 344 30.34 9.38 -4.48
C LYS A 344 29.46 8.24 -4.99
N LEU A 345 28.98 7.38 -4.09
CA LEU A 345 28.04 6.31 -4.46
C LEU A 345 26.65 6.88 -4.80
N ASP A 346 26.15 7.87 -4.07
CA ASP A 346 24.90 8.57 -4.38
C ASP A 346 24.95 9.23 -5.77
N ASP A 347 26.01 9.97 -6.07
CA ASP A 347 26.22 10.59 -7.38
C ASP A 347 26.24 9.55 -8.52
N LYS A 348 26.70 8.33 -8.22
CA LYS A 348 26.72 7.21 -9.17
C LYS A 348 25.32 6.62 -9.37
N TRP A 349 24.48 6.54 -8.33
CA TRP A 349 23.15 5.93 -8.38
C TRP A 349 22.04 6.91 -8.77
N ARG A 350 22.15 8.19 -8.41
CA ARG A 350 21.12 9.22 -8.65
C ARG A 350 20.60 9.28 -10.10
N PRO A 351 21.43 9.14 -11.16
CA PRO A 351 20.93 9.15 -12.54
C PRO A 351 20.00 7.98 -12.89
N VAL A 352 20.13 6.84 -12.19
CA VAL A 352 19.38 5.60 -12.47
C VAL A 352 18.24 5.35 -11.49
N THR A 353 17.88 6.36 -10.68
CA THR A 353 16.74 6.34 -9.76
C THR A 353 15.58 7.25 -10.21
N THR A 354 15.43 7.45 -11.52
CA THR A 354 14.33 8.23 -12.10
C THR A 354 13.07 7.40 -12.28
N GLU A 355 11.95 8.04 -12.61
CA GLU A 355 10.69 7.36 -12.94
C GLU A 355 10.86 6.30 -14.05
N ASN A 356 11.57 6.64 -15.13
CA ASN A 356 11.75 5.73 -16.26
C ASN A 356 12.55 4.48 -15.86
N HIS A 357 13.59 4.66 -15.04
CA HIS A 357 14.35 3.54 -14.48
C HIS A 357 13.50 2.70 -13.54
N TYR A 358 12.71 3.33 -12.67
CA TYR A 358 11.75 2.65 -11.79
C TYR A 358 10.82 1.72 -12.58
N HIS A 359 10.14 2.24 -13.59
CA HIS A 359 9.20 1.47 -14.41
C HIS A 359 9.89 0.36 -15.21
N THR A 360 11.03 0.68 -15.84
CA THR A 360 11.79 -0.28 -16.63
C THR A 360 12.22 -1.45 -15.74
N MET A 361 12.81 -1.19 -14.57
CA MET A 361 13.32 -2.26 -13.71
C MET A 361 12.21 -3.07 -13.03
N LYS A 362 11.08 -2.45 -12.67
CA LYS A 362 9.89 -3.19 -12.17
C LYS A 362 9.36 -4.15 -13.25
N LYS A 363 9.24 -3.71 -14.50
CA LYS A 363 8.83 -4.56 -15.63
C LYS A 363 9.84 -5.67 -15.90
N MET A 364 11.13 -5.37 -15.88
CA MET A 364 12.18 -6.38 -16.07
C MET A 364 12.14 -7.45 -14.98
N SER A 365 11.96 -7.06 -13.72
CA SER A 365 11.81 -8.01 -12.61
C SER A 365 10.54 -8.84 -12.74
N ALA A 366 9.41 -8.24 -13.14
CA ALA A 366 8.18 -8.96 -13.41
C ALA A 366 8.34 -9.96 -14.59
N LEU A 367 8.99 -9.55 -15.67
CA LEU A 367 9.30 -10.39 -16.83
C LEU A 367 10.16 -11.59 -16.40
N GLN A 368 11.28 -11.34 -15.71
CA GLN A 368 12.17 -12.38 -15.22
C GLN A 368 11.44 -13.43 -14.37
N ASN A 369 10.51 -13.00 -13.51
CA ASN A 369 9.70 -13.91 -12.70
C ASN A 369 8.78 -14.84 -13.52
N HIS A 370 8.34 -14.39 -14.70
CA HIS A 370 7.48 -15.18 -15.58
C HIS A 370 8.25 -16.06 -16.57
N LEU A 371 9.45 -15.63 -16.99
CA LEU A 371 10.28 -16.38 -17.93
C LEU A 371 10.67 -17.78 -17.42
N GLU A 372 10.86 -17.94 -16.11
CA GLU A 372 11.16 -19.24 -15.47
C GLU A 372 10.01 -20.27 -15.58
N LYS A 373 8.80 -19.80 -15.92
CA LYS A 373 7.58 -20.61 -15.94
C LYS A 373 6.93 -20.63 -17.32
N THR A 374 7.69 -20.45 -18.39
CA THR A 374 7.14 -20.44 -19.75
C THR A 374 6.83 -21.85 -20.26
N MET A 375 6.02 -21.91 -21.32
CA MET A 375 5.62 -23.13 -22.01
C MET A 375 5.63 -22.89 -23.52
N THR A 376 6.17 -23.83 -24.28
CA THR A 376 6.18 -23.81 -25.75
C THR A 376 4.76 -23.76 -26.30
N SER A 377 4.54 -23.06 -27.42
CA SER A 377 3.23 -22.93 -28.08
C SER A 377 2.53 -24.28 -28.32
N LYS A 378 3.25 -25.30 -28.79
CA LYS A 378 2.73 -26.67 -28.98
C LYS A 378 2.11 -27.27 -27.72
N LYS A 379 2.77 -27.10 -26.57
CA LYS A 379 2.27 -27.58 -25.27
C LYS A 379 1.09 -26.75 -24.77
N ILE A 380 1.05 -25.45 -25.07
CA ILE A 380 -0.09 -24.58 -24.77
C ILE A 380 -1.32 -25.09 -25.52
N LYS A 381 -1.24 -25.27 -26.84
CA LYS A 381 -2.35 -25.77 -27.67
C LYS A 381 -2.88 -27.11 -27.17
N ALA A 382 -2.00 -28.09 -27.02
CA ALA A 382 -2.37 -29.41 -26.52
C ALA A 382 -3.04 -29.36 -25.13
N THR A 383 -2.67 -28.40 -24.28
CA THR A 383 -3.30 -28.21 -22.96
C THR A 383 -4.68 -27.60 -23.06
N VAL A 384 -4.86 -26.62 -23.94
CA VAL A 384 -6.15 -25.97 -24.17
C VAL A 384 -7.13 -26.93 -24.85
N ASP A 385 -6.68 -27.71 -25.83
CA ASP A 385 -7.49 -28.74 -26.49
C ASP A 385 -7.99 -29.76 -25.47
N ARG A 386 -7.11 -30.27 -24.59
CA ARG A 386 -7.52 -31.18 -23.50
C ARG A 386 -8.55 -30.54 -22.55
N ILE A 387 -8.42 -29.24 -22.24
CA ILE A 387 -9.39 -28.52 -21.40
C ILE A 387 -10.76 -28.49 -22.08
N LYS A 388 -10.78 -28.09 -23.36
CA LYS A 388 -11.99 -28.06 -24.18
C LYS A 388 -12.67 -29.43 -24.23
N ASP A 389 -11.91 -30.47 -24.57
CA ASP A 389 -12.45 -31.81 -24.80
C ASP A 389 -13.07 -32.43 -23.55
N ASN A 390 -12.49 -32.21 -22.37
CA ASN A 390 -13.00 -32.86 -21.15
C ASN A 390 -13.86 -31.97 -20.25
N CYS A 391 -13.77 -30.64 -20.35
CA CYS A 391 -14.57 -29.73 -19.51
C CYS A 391 -15.67 -29.00 -20.26
N GLY A 392 -15.77 -29.17 -21.59
CA GLY A 392 -16.67 -28.39 -22.43
C GLY A 392 -16.37 -26.89 -22.38
N THR A 393 -17.23 -26.09 -23.00
CA THR A 393 -17.06 -24.63 -23.11
C THR A 393 -17.82 -23.84 -22.06
N GLY A 394 -18.84 -24.42 -21.41
CA GLY A 394 -19.77 -23.70 -20.54
C GLY A 394 -20.66 -22.70 -21.29
N ASP A 395 -21.94 -22.62 -20.94
CA ASP A 395 -22.88 -21.69 -21.58
C ASP A 395 -22.94 -20.37 -20.79
N ALA A 396 -22.08 -19.40 -21.16
CA ALA A 396 -22.23 -18.01 -20.73
C ALA A 396 -22.61 -17.13 -21.90
N GLU A 397 -23.64 -16.32 -21.70
CA GLU A 397 -24.02 -15.24 -22.62
C GLU A 397 -23.76 -13.89 -21.95
N ASP A 398 -23.50 -12.88 -22.78
CA ASP A 398 -23.26 -11.50 -22.36
C ASP A 398 -24.38 -10.96 -21.46
N GLY A 399 -25.64 -11.25 -21.81
CA GLY A 399 -26.81 -10.82 -21.05
C GLY A 399 -26.88 -11.37 -19.62
N LEU A 400 -26.48 -12.63 -19.40
CA LEU A 400 -26.43 -13.25 -18.06
C LEU A 400 -25.30 -12.62 -17.23
N THR A 401 -24.13 -12.46 -17.84
CA THR A 401 -22.95 -11.87 -17.20
C THR A 401 -23.23 -10.44 -16.73
N ARG A 402 -23.86 -9.63 -17.57
CA ARG A 402 -24.23 -8.24 -17.26
C ARG A 402 -25.18 -8.16 -16.07
N LYS A 403 -26.23 -8.99 -16.02
CA LYS A 403 -27.21 -9.00 -14.92
C LYS A 403 -26.60 -9.45 -13.60
N ILE A 404 -25.75 -10.47 -13.63
CA ILE A 404 -25.02 -10.93 -12.45
C ILE A 404 -24.13 -9.81 -11.91
N ARG A 405 -23.37 -9.14 -12.78
CA ARG A 405 -22.52 -8.00 -12.40
C ARG A 405 -23.34 -6.85 -11.83
N GLU A 406 -24.42 -6.46 -12.50
CA GLU A 406 -25.34 -5.42 -12.04
C GLU A 406 -25.91 -5.74 -10.65
N GLY A 407 -26.30 -7.00 -10.41
CA GLY A 407 -26.73 -7.49 -9.11
C GLY A 407 -25.70 -7.28 -8.01
N VAL A 408 -24.46 -7.72 -8.27
CA VAL A 408 -23.34 -7.63 -7.34
C VAL A 408 -22.99 -6.17 -7.03
N ASP A 409 -22.79 -5.34 -8.05
CA ASP A 409 -22.30 -3.97 -7.89
C ASP A 409 -23.29 -3.13 -7.08
N ASN A 410 -24.59 -3.27 -7.39
CA ASN A 410 -25.63 -2.55 -6.68
C ASN A 410 -25.83 -3.07 -5.25
N ALA A 411 -25.75 -4.38 -5.01
CA ALA A 411 -25.81 -4.94 -3.66
C ALA A 411 -24.61 -4.52 -2.80
N ALA A 412 -23.41 -4.49 -3.38
CA ALA A 412 -22.19 -4.02 -2.72
C ALA A 412 -22.29 -2.54 -2.35
N LEU A 413 -22.80 -1.71 -3.27
CA LEU A 413 -23.02 -0.28 -3.03
C LEU A 413 -24.05 -0.06 -1.91
N LEU A 414 -25.19 -0.76 -1.94
CA LEU A 414 -26.18 -0.71 -0.86
C LEU A 414 -25.54 -1.08 0.48
N LEU A 415 -24.78 -2.18 0.54
CA LEU A 415 -24.11 -2.60 1.76
C LEU A 415 -23.13 -1.53 2.28
N LYS A 416 -22.34 -0.93 1.38
CA LYS A 416 -21.39 0.15 1.71
C LYS A 416 -22.13 1.35 2.30
N THR A 417 -23.24 1.75 1.70
CA THR A 417 -24.01 2.91 2.18
C THR A 417 -24.76 2.63 3.49
N LEU A 418 -25.34 1.44 3.67
CA LEU A 418 -25.97 1.05 4.94
C LEU A 418 -24.97 1.09 6.09
N LYS A 419 -23.74 0.63 5.86
CA LYS A 419 -22.65 0.74 6.84
C LYS A 419 -22.23 2.18 7.09
N ALA A 420 -22.29 3.06 6.09
CA ALA A 420 -22.01 4.49 6.26
C ALA A 420 -23.08 5.19 7.12
N ILE A 421 -24.36 4.86 6.93
CA ILE A 421 -25.45 5.34 7.79
C ILE A 421 -25.27 4.81 9.22
N GLU A 422 -24.97 3.52 9.37
CA GLU A 422 -24.69 2.90 10.67
C GLU A 422 -23.49 3.55 11.37
N PHE A 423 -22.41 3.85 10.64
CA PHE A 423 -21.24 4.56 11.16
C PHE A 423 -21.61 5.93 11.72
N ILE A 424 -22.26 6.79 10.93
CA ILE A 424 -22.67 8.14 11.38
C ILE A 424 -23.58 8.03 12.61
N SER A 425 -24.55 7.10 12.57
CA SER A 425 -25.52 6.90 13.64
C SER A 425 -24.86 6.42 14.94
N ASN A 426 -23.90 5.51 14.84
CA ASN A 426 -23.15 4.98 15.99
C ASN A 426 -22.12 5.98 16.52
N THR A 427 -21.54 6.83 15.67
CA THR A 427 -20.66 7.91 16.14
C THR A 427 -21.46 8.97 16.89
N LEU A 428 -22.66 9.32 16.41
CA LEU A 428 -23.56 10.28 17.04
C LEU A 428 -24.42 9.64 18.15
N THR A 429 -23.77 8.94 19.07
CA THR A 429 -24.44 8.45 20.28
C THR A 429 -24.99 9.59 21.14
N ASN A 430 -25.88 9.25 22.08
CA ASN A 430 -26.37 10.20 23.07
C ASN A 430 -25.24 10.89 23.87
N ASN A 431 -24.10 10.23 24.10
CA ASN A 431 -22.97 10.82 24.81
C ASN A 431 -22.32 11.95 24.01
N VAL A 432 -22.01 11.69 22.74
CA VAL A 432 -21.45 12.70 21.82
C VAL A 432 -22.42 13.87 21.62
N VAL A 433 -23.71 13.57 21.48
CA VAL A 433 -24.77 14.60 21.40
C VAL A 433 -24.84 15.43 22.68
N ASN A 434 -24.66 14.82 23.86
CA ASN A 434 -24.63 15.54 25.12
C ASN A 434 -23.38 16.43 25.23
N ASP A 435 -22.24 16.00 24.68
CA ASP A 435 -21.03 16.81 24.64
C ASP A 435 -21.20 18.04 23.73
N PHE A 436 -21.93 17.93 22.62
CA PHE A 436 -22.29 19.09 21.79
C PHE A 436 -23.13 20.11 22.56
N LYS A 437 -24.06 19.64 23.39
CA LYS A 437 -24.91 20.52 24.20
C LYS A 437 -24.12 21.26 25.29
N LYS A 438 -23.08 20.62 25.84
CA LYS A 438 -22.19 21.18 26.87
C LYS A 438 -21.23 22.24 26.35
N LEU A 439 -21.04 22.37 25.03
CA LEU A 439 -20.24 23.45 24.48
C LEU A 439 -20.70 24.79 25.08
N SER A 440 -19.79 25.65 25.48
CA SER A 440 -20.08 27.00 25.95
C SER A 440 -19.16 27.98 25.23
N SER A 441 -19.38 29.28 25.42
CA SER A 441 -18.46 30.31 24.92
C SER A 441 -17.03 30.14 25.46
N ASN A 442 -16.86 29.37 26.55
CA ASN A 442 -15.57 29.03 27.17
C ASN A 442 -15.03 27.66 26.72
N SER A 443 -15.66 26.97 25.76
CA SER A 443 -15.13 25.69 25.25
C SER A 443 -13.73 25.92 24.72
N ASN A 444 -12.79 25.08 25.15
CA ASN A 444 -11.43 25.23 24.68
C ASN A 444 -11.32 24.80 23.21
N SER A 445 -10.27 25.28 22.52
CA SER A 445 -10.02 24.94 21.12
C SER A 445 -9.91 23.42 20.88
N SER A 446 -9.43 22.65 21.86
CA SER A 446 -9.31 21.18 21.77
C SER A 446 -10.66 20.48 21.62
N GLU A 447 -11.67 20.87 22.39
CA GLU A 447 -13.02 20.31 22.32
C GLU A 447 -13.67 20.56 20.96
N ILE A 448 -13.52 21.78 20.43
CA ILE A 448 -14.03 22.16 19.11
C ILE A 448 -13.29 21.38 18.01
N GLN A 449 -11.97 21.18 18.13
CA GLN A 449 -11.20 20.43 17.15
C GLN A 449 -11.50 18.93 17.18
N LYS A 450 -11.76 18.32 18.35
CA LYS A 450 -12.24 16.93 18.44
C LYS A 450 -13.54 16.73 17.65
N ILE A 451 -14.44 17.72 17.69
CA ILE A 451 -15.65 17.73 16.86
C ILE A 451 -15.28 17.86 15.38
N GLY A 452 -14.33 18.74 15.04
CA GLY A 452 -13.79 18.88 13.69
C GLY A 452 -13.27 17.57 13.11
N THR A 453 -12.39 16.87 13.83
CA THR A 453 -11.84 15.56 13.44
C THR A 453 -12.95 14.53 13.24
N MET A 454 -13.94 14.49 14.14
CA MET A 454 -15.11 13.61 14.00
C MET A 454 -15.94 13.97 12.75
N LEU A 455 -16.25 15.23 12.50
CA LEU A 455 -17.01 15.67 11.33
C LEU A 455 -16.27 15.40 10.02
N ARG A 456 -14.94 15.62 9.98
CA ARG A 456 -14.12 15.25 8.82
C ARG A 456 -14.24 13.77 8.51
N SER A 457 -14.33 12.91 9.53
CA SER A 457 -14.52 11.46 9.34
C SER A 457 -15.83 11.11 8.61
N PHE A 458 -16.85 11.98 8.66
CA PHE A 458 -18.13 11.76 7.97
C PHE A 458 -18.11 12.11 6.48
N THR A 459 -17.10 12.82 5.98
CA THR A 459 -17.06 13.34 4.59
C THR A 459 -17.42 12.27 3.55
N ARG A 460 -16.72 11.13 3.55
CA ARG A 460 -17.00 10.02 2.62
C ARG A 460 -18.37 9.40 2.85
N SER A 461 -18.76 9.21 4.11
CA SER A 461 -20.05 8.60 4.45
C SER A 461 -21.22 9.45 3.97
N LEU A 462 -21.15 10.77 4.16
CA LEU A 462 -22.16 11.71 3.69
C LEU A 462 -22.24 11.73 2.16
N LYS A 463 -21.09 11.77 1.47
CA LYS A 463 -21.05 11.74 0.01
C LYS A 463 -21.68 10.47 -0.56
N LEU A 464 -21.32 9.32 0.01
CA LEU A 464 -21.87 8.03 -0.38
C LEU A 464 -23.39 7.93 -0.15
N ILE A 465 -23.90 8.52 0.95
CA ILE A 465 -25.33 8.55 1.24
C ILE A 465 -26.07 9.49 0.28
N GLU A 466 -25.47 10.64 -0.05
CA GLU A 466 -26.01 11.57 -1.03
C GLU A 466 -26.16 10.92 -2.41
N ASP A 467 -25.11 10.23 -2.88
CA ASP A 467 -25.12 9.55 -4.18
C ASP A 467 -26.14 8.41 -4.21
N LEU A 468 -26.26 7.62 -3.13
CA LEU A 468 -27.31 6.60 -3.04
C LEU A 468 -28.70 7.22 -3.07
N GLN A 469 -28.94 8.32 -2.34
CA GLN A 469 -30.25 8.98 -2.31
C GLN A 469 -30.72 9.39 -3.71
N GLN A 470 -29.81 9.83 -4.59
CA GLN A 470 -30.15 10.21 -5.97
C GLN A 470 -30.58 9.01 -6.82
N HIS A 471 -30.10 7.80 -6.52
CA HIS A 471 -30.29 6.60 -7.33
C HIS A 471 -30.95 5.43 -6.58
N LEU A 472 -31.58 5.69 -5.43
CA LEU A 472 -31.95 4.65 -4.46
C LEU A 472 -32.82 3.55 -5.06
N GLN A 473 -33.83 3.94 -5.85
CA GLN A 473 -34.74 3.01 -6.53
C GLN A 473 -33.99 2.12 -7.53
N ASP A 474 -33.14 2.71 -8.36
CA ASP A 474 -32.34 1.98 -9.36
C ASP A 474 -31.35 1.04 -8.69
N ARG A 475 -30.71 1.46 -7.58
CA ARG A 475 -29.78 0.61 -6.82
C ARG A 475 -30.49 -0.58 -6.19
N VAL A 476 -31.69 -0.40 -5.64
CA VAL A 476 -32.47 -1.52 -5.09
C VAL A 476 -32.90 -2.47 -6.20
N LYS A 477 -33.41 -1.95 -7.32
CA LYS A 477 -33.79 -2.76 -8.48
C LYS A 477 -32.59 -3.54 -9.03
N GLY A 478 -31.46 -2.88 -9.24
CA GLY A 478 -30.22 -3.51 -9.69
C GLY A 478 -29.76 -4.61 -8.75
N ALA A 479 -29.82 -4.42 -7.42
CA ALA A 479 -29.45 -5.46 -6.46
C ALA A 479 -30.38 -6.70 -6.53
N LEU A 480 -31.64 -6.56 -6.95
CA LEU A 480 -32.55 -7.69 -7.16
C LEU A 480 -32.16 -8.56 -8.37
N GLU A 481 -31.29 -8.08 -9.27
CA GLU A 481 -30.72 -8.89 -10.38
C GLU A 481 -29.86 -10.06 -9.86
N LEU A 482 -29.46 -10.07 -8.58
CA LEU A 482 -28.85 -11.24 -7.93
C LEU A 482 -29.70 -12.51 -8.04
N LYS A 483 -31.01 -12.39 -8.27
CA LYS A 483 -31.91 -13.52 -8.56
C LYS A 483 -31.47 -14.34 -9.78
N PHE A 484 -30.74 -13.76 -10.74
CA PHE A 484 -30.20 -14.46 -11.91
C PHE A 484 -29.14 -15.52 -11.56
N PHE A 485 -28.68 -15.61 -10.31
CA PHE A 485 -27.91 -16.76 -9.86
C PHE A 485 -28.68 -18.10 -9.99
N HIS A 486 -30.01 -18.05 -9.97
CA HIS A 486 -30.85 -19.23 -10.15
C HIS A 486 -31.26 -19.47 -11.61
N ASP A 487 -30.58 -18.82 -12.57
CA ASP A 487 -30.75 -19.09 -14.00
C ASP A 487 -30.34 -20.55 -14.33
N THR A 488 -31.03 -21.16 -15.29
CA THR A 488 -30.83 -22.56 -15.66
C THR A 488 -29.46 -22.84 -16.27
N LYS A 489 -28.73 -21.81 -16.74
CA LYS A 489 -27.36 -21.93 -17.27
C LYS A 489 -26.29 -22.00 -16.19
N ILE A 490 -26.57 -21.49 -14.98
CA ILE A 490 -25.60 -21.43 -13.88
C ILE A 490 -25.04 -22.80 -13.47
N PRO A 491 -25.86 -23.87 -13.37
CA PRO A 491 -25.35 -25.22 -13.15
C PRO A 491 -24.32 -25.69 -14.19
N SER A 492 -24.51 -25.38 -15.48
CA SER A 492 -23.56 -25.71 -16.55
C SER A 492 -22.21 -25.00 -16.36
N LEU A 493 -22.26 -23.71 -16.04
CA LEU A 493 -21.06 -22.92 -15.72
C LEU A 493 -20.31 -23.47 -14.49
N ILE A 494 -21.04 -23.79 -13.43
CA ILE A 494 -20.46 -24.39 -12.22
C ILE A 494 -19.81 -25.74 -12.53
N ALA A 495 -20.44 -26.58 -13.37
CA ALA A 495 -19.87 -27.86 -13.79
C ALA A 495 -18.55 -27.68 -14.56
N HIS A 496 -18.52 -26.73 -15.51
CA HIS A 496 -17.32 -26.36 -16.24
C HIS A 496 -16.19 -25.89 -15.30
N PHE A 497 -16.49 -24.96 -14.37
CA PHE A 497 -15.49 -24.46 -13.42
C PHE A 497 -14.99 -25.54 -12.46
N ASN A 498 -15.87 -26.44 -12.00
CA ASN A 498 -15.48 -27.58 -11.18
C ASN A 498 -14.55 -28.55 -11.92
N CYS A 499 -14.83 -28.81 -13.21
CA CYS A 499 -13.93 -29.59 -14.05
C CYS A 499 -12.56 -28.90 -14.15
N LEU A 500 -12.52 -27.62 -14.56
CA LEU A 500 -11.29 -26.86 -14.74
C LEU A 500 -10.43 -26.80 -13.46
N LYS A 501 -11.05 -26.57 -12.30
CA LYS A 501 -10.40 -26.55 -10.98
C LYS A 501 -9.66 -27.86 -10.67
N ASN A 502 -10.24 -29.00 -11.02
CA ASN A 502 -9.71 -30.32 -10.71
C ASN A 502 -8.67 -30.81 -11.73
N ARG A 503 -8.47 -30.08 -12.84
CA ARG A 503 -7.48 -30.48 -13.86
C ARG A 503 -6.04 -30.33 -13.36
N PRO A 504 -5.17 -31.32 -13.65
CA PRO A 504 -3.75 -31.24 -13.30
C PRO A 504 -2.96 -30.28 -14.19
N ASP A 505 -3.55 -29.77 -15.29
CA ASP A 505 -2.83 -28.98 -16.28
C ASP A 505 -2.17 -27.69 -15.72
N ASP A 506 -0.96 -27.42 -16.21
CA ASP A 506 -0.10 -26.28 -15.83
C ASP A 506 -0.59 -24.94 -16.44
N THR A 507 -1.82 -24.53 -16.15
CA THR A 507 -2.36 -23.25 -16.64
C THR A 507 -1.56 -22.04 -16.16
N GLU A 508 -0.82 -22.16 -15.05
CA GLU A 508 0.11 -21.12 -14.59
C GLU A 508 1.23 -20.86 -15.59
N LYS A 509 1.74 -21.90 -16.26
CA LYS A 509 2.79 -21.73 -17.27
C LYS A 509 2.27 -21.09 -18.55
N ILE A 510 1.03 -21.42 -18.93
CA ILE A 510 0.31 -20.73 -20.02
C ILE A 510 0.21 -19.24 -19.69
N ALA A 511 -0.32 -18.90 -18.52
CA ALA A 511 -0.47 -17.51 -18.10
C ALA A 511 0.88 -16.78 -17.97
N SER A 512 1.93 -17.44 -17.48
CA SER A 512 3.27 -16.85 -17.36
C SER A 512 3.90 -16.60 -18.74
N THR A 513 3.70 -17.49 -19.71
CA THR A 513 4.13 -17.26 -21.11
C THR A 513 3.47 -16.01 -21.67
N VAL A 514 2.15 -15.87 -21.50
CA VAL A 514 1.42 -14.71 -22.01
C VAL A 514 1.76 -13.42 -21.26
N ARG A 515 1.91 -13.48 -19.94
CA ARG A 515 2.36 -12.32 -19.14
C ARG A 515 3.75 -11.86 -19.60
N SER A 516 4.65 -12.79 -19.92
CA SER A 516 5.96 -12.47 -20.50
C SER A 516 5.83 -11.74 -21.83
N ILE A 517 4.97 -12.24 -22.74
CA ILE A 517 4.68 -11.58 -24.04
C ILE A 517 4.17 -10.15 -23.82
N ARG A 518 3.20 -9.97 -22.92
CA ARG A 518 2.61 -8.65 -22.63
C ARG A 518 3.60 -7.67 -22.04
N ILE A 519 4.41 -8.11 -21.07
CA ILE A 519 5.43 -7.25 -20.46
C ILE A 519 6.50 -6.88 -21.48
N LEU A 520 6.96 -7.84 -22.30
CA LEU A 520 7.93 -7.56 -23.36
C LEU A 520 7.36 -6.59 -24.40
N ARG A 521 6.09 -6.75 -24.80
CA ARG A 521 5.40 -5.79 -25.68
C ARG A 521 5.38 -4.39 -25.07
N LYS A 522 5.01 -4.25 -23.78
CA LYS A 522 5.03 -2.97 -23.05
C LYS A 522 6.43 -2.35 -22.97
N LEU A 523 7.47 -3.16 -22.73
CA LEU A 523 8.86 -2.70 -22.71
C LEU A 523 9.28 -2.17 -24.08
N LYS A 524 9.02 -2.91 -25.16
CA LYS A 524 9.39 -2.50 -26.53
C LYS A 524 8.63 -1.26 -27.02
N ALA A 525 7.47 -0.94 -26.43
CA ALA A 525 6.73 0.27 -26.75
C ALA A 525 7.38 1.54 -26.16
N ASP A 526 8.18 1.42 -25.10
CA ASP A 526 8.96 2.51 -24.53
C ASP A 526 10.32 2.58 -25.23
N SER A 527 10.55 3.61 -26.06
CA SER A 527 11.81 3.74 -26.82
C SER A 527 13.06 3.87 -25.94
N SER A 528 12.91 4.22 -24.65
CA SER A 528 14.02 4.42 -23.72
C SER A 528 14.43 3.16 -22.95
N TYR A 529 13.65 2.07 -23.01
CA TYR A 529 13.84 0.91 -22.10
C TYR A 529 15.23 0.27 -22.18
N ILE A 530 15.83 0.16 -23.37
CA ILE A 530 17.18 -0.38 -23.56
C ILE A 530 18.22 0.54 -22.94
N ASN A 531 18.10 1.85 -23.17
CA ASN A 531 19.04 2.82 -22.63
C ASN A 531 18.97 2.82 -21.09
N ASN A 532 17.77 2.89 -20.52
CA ASN A 532 17.57 2.82 -19.06
C ASN A 532 18.14 1.52 -18.47
N PHE A 533 17.98 0.38 -19.14
CA PHE A 533 18.55 -0.89 -18.69
C PHE A 533 20.08 -0.89 -18.73
N ASN A 534 20.66 -0.41 -19.84
CA ASN A 534 22.11 -0.37 -20.04
C ASN A 534 22.80 0.62 -19.10
N GLU A 535 22.17 1.77 -18.85
CA GLU A 535 22.63 2.76 -17.86
C GLU A 535 22.65 2.15 -16.46
N MET A 536 21.55 1.51 -16.04
CA MET A 536 21.47 0.81 -14.76
C MET A 536 22.57 -0.27 -14.64
N SER A 537 22.67 -1.17 -15.63
CA SER A 537 23.68 -2.23 -15.67
C SER A 537 25.12 -1.68 -15.52
N SER A 538 25.42 -0.60 -16.24
CA SER A 538 26.73 0.05 -16.19
C SER A 538 27.00 0.74 -14.85
N VAL A 539 25.99 1.35 -14.25
CA VAL A 539 26.09 1.97 -12.91
C VAL A 539 26.40 0.93 -11.85
N LEU A 540 25.67 -0.19 -11.83
CA LEU A 540 25.86 -1.24 -10.82
C LEU A 540 27.21 -1.92 -10.95
N SER A 541 27.64 -2.23 -12.18
CA SER A 541 28.96 -2.82 -12.44
C SER A 541 30.12 -1.97 -11.93
N GLY A 542 29.96 -0.65 -11.87
CA GLY A 542 30.97 0.28 -11.35
C GLY A 542 30.79 0.65 -9.88
N SER A 543 29.82 0.07 -9.17
CA SER A 543 29.48 0.47 -7.79
C SER A 543 30.36 -0.19 -6.73
N SER A 544 30.90 -1.39 -7.01
CA SER A 544 31.66 -2.20 -6.05
C SER A 544 32.86 -1.47 -5.44
N GLN A 545 33.60 -0.69 -6.25
CA GLN A 545 34.75 0.09 -5.77
C GLN A 545 34.39 1.12 -4.69
N PHE A 546 33.21 1.73 -4.75
CA PHE A 546 32.76 2.71 -3.75
C PHE A 546 32.36 2.04 -2.45
N ILE A 547 31.78 0.84 -2.52
CA ILE A 547 31.49 0.01 -1.33
C ILE A 547 32.80 -0.40 -0.63
N VAL A 548 33.82 -0.79 -1.39
CA VAL A 548 35.15 -1.10 -0.84
C VAL A 548 35.76 0.13 -0.14
N SER A 549 35.68 1.32 -0.76
CA SER A 549 36.15 2.56 -0.15
C SER A 549 35.40 2.90 1.15
N LEU A 550 34.07 2.78 1.16
CA LEU A 550 33.25 3.01 2.36
C LEU A 550 33.66 2.09 3.51
N ARG A 551 33.82 0.79 3.24
CA ARG A 551 34.27 -0.17 4.26
C ARG A 551 35.68 0.16 4.75
N LYS A 552 36.58 0.58 3.85
CA LYS A 552 37.93 1.02 4.22
C LYS A 552 37.89 2.22 5.18
N THR A 553 37.03 3.21 4.93
CA THR A 553 36.84 4.34 5.84
C THR A 553 36.37 3.87 7.23
N VAL A 554 35.50 2.86 7.31
CA VAL A 554 35.09 2.27 8.60
C VAL A 554 36.25 1.54 9.30
N GLU A 555 37.10 0.82 8.56
CA GLU A 555 38.30 0.18 9.11
C GLU A 555 39.34 1.20 9.62
N GLU A 556 39.37 2.42 9.07
CA GLU A 556 40.23 3.50 9.57
C GLU A 556 39.78 3.97 10.96
N TYR A 557 38.48 4.03 11.25
CA TYR A 557 37.97 4.37 12.60
C TYR A 557 38.39 3.39 13.68
N LYS A 558 38.45 2.09 13.36
CA LYS A 558 38.93 1.06 14.32
C LYS A 558 40.38 1.30 14.74
N LYS A 559 41.16 1.97 13.89
CA LYS A 559 42.58 2.28 14.11
C LYS A 559 42.80 3.72 14.56
N ASP A 560 41.75 4.54 14.61
CA ASP A 560 41.84 5.95 14.95
C ASP A 560 42.01 6.15 16.46
N ASN A 561 43.25 6.45 16.85
CA ASN A 561 43.64 6.79 18.20
C ASN A 561 43.80 8.31 18.40
N SER A 562 43.21 9.12 17.52
CA SER A 562 43.18 10.57 17.70
C SER A 562 42.46 10.95 18.99
N SER A 563 42.90 12.06 19.59
CA SER A 563 42.28 12.58 20.81
C SER A 563 40.79 12.87 20.61
N GLU A 564 40.43 13.30 19.41
CA GLU A 564 39.10 13.66 18.95
C GLU A 564 38.13 12.49 19.02
N VAL A 565 38.55 11.28 18.61
CA VAL A 565 37.73 10.06 18.68
C VAL A 565 37.74 9.48 20.08
N ILE A 566 38.90 9.41 20.74
CA ILE A 566 39.03 8.84 22.10
C ILE A 566 38.15 9.59 23.10
N ILE A 567 38.08 10.92 22.99
CA ILE A 567 37.29 11.75 23.90
C ILE A 567 35.77 11.47 23.75
N LEU A 568 35.28 11.21 22.54
CA LEU A 568 33.86 10.89 22.30
C LEU A 568 33.42 9.53 22.87
N LYS A 569 34.35 8.60 23.11
CA LYS A 569 34.05 7.32 23.77
C LYS A 569 33.47 7.51 25.18
N LYS A 570 33.75 8.65 25.83
CA LYS A 570 33.14 8.99 27.14
C LYS A 570 31.61 9.19 27.04
N LEU A 571 31.08 9.39 25.85
CA LEU A 571 29.66 9.57 25.57
C LEU A 571 29.00 8.29 25.02
N ASN A 572 29.60 7.12 25.21
CA ASN A 572 29.12 5.85 24.65
C ASN A 572 27.67 5.51 25.03
N ALA A 573 27.18 5.98 26.17
CA ALA A 573 25.80 5.77 26.60
C ALA A 573 24.75 6.39 25.64
N LEU A 574 25.14 7.33 24.77
CA LEU A 574 24.28 7.88 23.72
C LEU A 574 23.88 6.85 22.66
N LYS A 575 24.63 5.75 22.53
CA LYS A 575 24.34 4.67 21.58
C LYS A 575 22.92 4.11 21.75
N ASP A 576 22.50 3.87 23.00
CA ASP A 576 21.19 3.30 23.32
C ASP A 576 20.02 4.28 23.08
N LEU A 577 20.33 5.58 22.92
CA LEU A 577 19.35 6.64 22.65
C LEU A 577 19.23 6.99 21.18
N SER A 578 20.23 6.68 20.36
CA SER A 578 20.32 7.13 18.96
C SER A 578 19.11 6.71 18.13
N LYS A 579 18.68 5.44 18.23
CA LYS A 579 17.53 4.93 17.50
C LYS A 579 16.20 5.56 17.95
N PRO A 580 15.73 5.42 19.21
CA PRO A 580 14.43 5.95 19.60
C PRO A 580 14.36 7.48 19.45
N PHE A 581 15.45 8.19 19.73
CA PHE A 581 15.49 9.64 19.53
C PHE A 581 15.46 10.00 18.03
N GLY A 582 16.26 9.30 17.22
CA GLY A 582 16.30 9.49 15.78
C GLY A 582 14.97 9.22 15.10
N ASP A 583 14.28 8.14 15.48
CA ASP A 583 12.95 7.76 14.96
C ASP A 583 11.91 8.87 15.24
N ALA A 584 11.89 9.42 16.46
CA ALA A 584 11.00 10.53 16.82
C ALA A 584 11.31 11.82 16.04
N ILE A 585 12.60 12.13 15.84
CA ILE A 585 13.01 13.26 15.00
C ILE A 585 12.69 13.02 13.53
N GLY A 586 12.82 11.79 13.03
CA GLY A 586 12.42 11.41 11.68
C GLY A 586 10.95 11.73 11.43
N ALA A 587 10.07 11.30 12.34
CA ALA A 587 8.64 11.64 12.30
C ALA A 587 8.42 13.17 12.27
N LEU A 588 9.08 13.91 13.15
CA LEU A 588 8.99 15.37 13.22
C LEU A 588 9.40 16.05 11.90
N VAL A 589 10.52 15.62 11.29
CA VAL A 589 11.01 16.15 10.02
C VAL A 589 10.05 15.83 8.88
N SER A 590 9.50 14.61 8.84
CA SER A 590 8.49 14.21 7.86
C SER A 590 7.23 15.07 7.98
N ILE A 591 6.70 15.27 9.20
CA ILE A 591 5.54 16.14 9.44
C ILE A 591 5.86 17.55 8.98
N LYS A 592 7.03 18.08 9.35
CA LYS A 592 7.45 19.43 8.98
C LYS A 592 7.38 19.63 7.47
N LYS A 593 8.04 18.75 6.72
CA LYS A 593 8.11 18.80 5.25
C LYS A 593 6.72 18.67 4.61
N ALA A 594 5.94 17.70 5.06
CA ALA A 594 4.60 17.46 4.52
C ALA A 594 3.64 18.63 4.79
N SER A 595 3.75 19.30 5.96
CA SER A 595 2.87 20.40 6.33
C SER A 595 3.26 21.76 5.75
N SER A 596 4.55 22.08 5.57
CA SER A 596 4.99 23.36 4.95
C SER A 596 5.04 23.35 3.43
N GLY A 597 4.83 22.20 2.82
CA GLY A 597 4.95 22.00 1.40
C GLY A 597 3.68 22.32 0.63
N SER A 598 3.81 22.96 -0.54
CA SER A 598 2.72 22.97 -1.53
C SER A 598 2.51 21.58 -2.15
N GLU A 599 3.47 20.67 -2.01
CA GLU A 599 3.55 19.36 -2.64
C GLU A 599 2.32 18.50 -2.34
N LEU A 600 1.87 18.43 -1.08
CA LEU A 600 0.61 17.73 -0.74
C LEU A 600 -0.61 18.37 -1.41
N GLY A 601 -0.59 19.69 -1.62
CA GLY A 601 -1.68 20.43 -2.26
C GLY A 601 -1.70 20.16 -3.75
N THR A 602 -0.55 20.31 -4.40
CA THR A 602 -0.33 19.95 -5.80
C THR A 602 -0.71 18.51 -6.08
N PHE A 603 -0.34 17.57 -5.22
CA PHE A 603 -0.73 16.16 -5.36
C PHE A 603 -2.25 15.95 -5.31
N VAL A 604 -2.93 16.54 -4.31
CA VAL A 604 -4.39 16.45 -4.21
C VAL A 604 -5.05 17.06 -5.44
N THR A 605 -4.66 18.27 -5.82
CA THR A 605 -5.21 18.98 -6.98
C THR A 605 -4.98 18.20 -8.28
N ASN A 606 -3.75 17.76 -8.55
CA ASN A 606 -3.44 16.99 -9.77
C ASN A 606 -4.18 15.66 -9.80
N GLY A 607 -4.33 14.98 -8.66
CA GLY A 607 -5.06 13.72 -8.59
C GLY A 607 -6.57 13.87 -8.76
N GLU A 608 -7.18 14.95 -8.24
CA GLU A 608 -8.59 15.27 -8.48
C GLU A 608 -8.85 15.52 -9.98
N TYR A 609 -8.03 16.37 -10.60
CA TYR A 609 -8.13 16.63 -12.04
C TYR A 609 -7.89 15.36 -12.86
N THR A 610 -6.90 14.53 -12.48
CA THR A 610 -6.63 13.26 -13.16
C THR A 610 -7.84 12.33 -13.09
N GLN A 611 -8.43 12.17 -11.90
CA GLN A 611 -9.62 11.35 -11.68
C GLN A 611 -10.83 11.86 -12.47
N GLU A 612 -10.97 13.17 -12.65
CA GLU A 612 -12.05 13.76 -13.46
C GLU A 612 -11.83 13.59 -14.97
N MET A 613 -10.61 13.80 -15.44
CA MET A 613 -10.31 13.91 -16.87
C MET A 613 -10.00 12.57 -17.55
N VAL A 614 -9.40 11.60 -16.85
CA VAL A 614 -9.11 10.28 -17.44
C VAL A 614 -10.37 9.60 -17.98
N PRO A 615 -11.49 9.51 -17.24
CA PRO A 615 -12.73 8.93 -17.77
C PRO A 615 -13.31 9.68 -18.98
N ARG A 616 -12.97 10.96 -19.17
CA ARG A 616 -13.44 11.78 -20.30
C ARG A 616 -12.56 11.63 -21.53
N LEU A 617 -11.24 11.74 -21.34
CA LEU A 617 -10.27 11.91 -22.43
C LEU A 617 -9.42 10.66 -22.73
N GLY A 618 -9.42 9.66 -21.85
CA GLY A 618 -8.69 8.41 -22.06
C GLY A 618 -9.27 7.54 -23.18
N THR A 619 -8.48 6.59 -23.68
CA THR A 619 -8.99 5.50 -24.52
C THR A 619 -9.74 4.48 -23.66
N ALA A 620 -10.57 3.63 -24.27
CA ALA A 620 -11.32 2.62 -23.52
C ALA A 620 -10.42 1.70 -22.67
N GLU A 621 -9.29 1.25 -23.24
CA GLU A 621 -8.31 0.41 -22.55
C GLU A 621 -7.67 1.14 -21.34
N LEU A 622 -7.25 2.39 -21.51
CA LEU A 622 -6.65 3.18 -20.45
C LEU A 622 -7.65 3.52 -19.34
N LYS A 623 -8.93 3.76 -19.67
CA LYS A 623 -9.99 3.96 -18.66
C LYS A 623 -10.15 2.73 -17.79
N THR A 624 -10.25 1.55 -18.40
CA THR A 624 -10.38 0.28 -17.65
C THR A 624 -9.15 0.02 -16.76
N GLN A 625 -7.94 0.29 -17.26
CA GLN A 625 -6.72 0.16 -16.45
C GLN A 625 -6.73 1.15 -15.28
N PHE A 626 -7.06 2.41 -15.54
CA PHE A 626 -7.13 3.44 -14.53
C PHE A 626 -8.12 3.06 -13.43
N GLU A 627 -9.36 2.72 -13.78
CA GLU A 627 -10.39 2.30 -12.81
C GLU A 627 -9.98 1.08 -11.98
N LYS A 628 -9.23 0.15 -12.59
CA LYS A 628 -8.76 -1.07 -11.92
C LYS A 628 -7.72 -0.80 -10.83
N TYR A 629 -6.82 0.16 -11.04
CA TYR A 629 -5.65 0.36 -10.18
C TYR A 629 -5.64 1.70 -9.43
N TRP A 630 -6.47 2.68 -9.78
CA TRP A 630 -6.42 4.04 -9.21
C TRP A 630 -6.74 4.10 -7.71
N GLY A 631 -7.58 3.17 -7.24
CA GLY A 631 -8.03 3.11 -5.86
C GLY A 631 -9.03 4.22 -5.50
N ASP A 632 -9.25 4.43 -4.20
CA ASP A 632 -10.15 5.47 -3.69
C ASP A 632 -9.35 6.76 -3.46
N PHE A 633 -9.28 7.66 -4.44
CA PHE A 633 -8.50 8.89 -4.29
C PHE A 633 -9.10 9.86 -3.26
N GLU A 634 -10.43 9.90 -3.17
CA GLU A 634 -11.13 10.66 -2.12
C GLU A 634 -10.70 10.17 -0.73
N ALA A 635 -10.31 8.90 -0.64
CA ALA A 635 -9.74 8.37 0.59
C ALA A 635 -8.43 9.00 1.01
N THR A 636 -7.47 9.04 0.09
CA THR A 636 -6.19 9.67 0.34
C THR A 636 -6.36 11.16 0.58
N LYS A 637 -7.23 11.85 -0.16
CA LYS A 637 -7.54 13.27 0.08
C LYS A 637 -8.01 13.52 1.52
N GLN A 638 -8.95 12.71 2.01
CA GLN A 638 -9.40 12.84 3.40
C GLN A 638 -8.27 12.60 4.41
N GLN A 639 -7.38 11.63 4.17
CA GLN A 639 -6.21 11.42 5.03
C GLN A 639 -5.29 12.65 5.04
N VAL A 640 -5.06 13.27 3.88
CA VAL A 640 -4.27 14.50 3.74
C VAL A 640 -4.92 15.66 4.49
N ASP A 641 -6.24 15.84 4.37
CA ASP A 641 -6.97 16.92 5.05
C ASP A 641 -6.96 16.75 6.57
N MET A 642 -7.14 15.51 7.06
CA MET A 642 -7.02 15.18 8.48
C MET A 642 -5.61 15.46 8.99
N PHE A 643 -4.59 14.96 8.29
CA PHE A 643 -3.19 15.18 8.63
C PHE A 643 -2.86 16.68 8.74
N ARG A 644 -3.31 17.48 7.77
CA ARG A 644 -3.09 18.94 7.77
C ARG A 644 -3.77 19.65 8.94
N ALA A 645 -4.99 19.24 9.28
CA ALA A 645 -5.70 19.79 10.43
C ALA A 645 -5.00 19.42 11.74
N ASP A 646 -4.65 18.14 11.90
CA ASP A 646 -3.96 17.62 13.09
C ASP A 646 -2.59 18.27 13.26
N ALA A 647 -1.82 18.43 12.18
CA ALA A 647 -0.51 19.11 12.19
C ALA A 647 -0.61 20.59 12.61
N ARG A 648 -1.56 21.35 12.04
CA ARG A 648 -1.78 22.76 12.42
C ARG A 648 -2.22 22.90 13.88
N TYR A 649 -3.05 21.98 14.35
CA TYR A 649 -3.50 21.98 15.73
C TYR A 649 -2.36 21.68 16.70
N TRP A 650 -1.63 20.60 16.44
CA TRP A 650 -0.47 20.20 17.23
C TRP A 650 0.59 21.31 17.30
N GLU A 651 0.88 21.97 16.18
CA GLU A 651 1.81 23.11 16.16
C GLU A 651 1.36 24.24 17.10
N LYS A 652 0.06 24.59 17.08
CA LYS A 652 -0.50 25.63 17.94
C LYS A 652 -0.56 25.23 19.42
N SER A 653 -0.55 23.94 19.75
CA SER A 653 -0.60 23.46 21.13
C SER A 653 0.78 23.45 21.81
N ILE A 654 1.87 23.66 21.07
CA ILE A 654 3.21 23.72 21.64
C ILE A 654 3.37 25.01 22.48
N SER A 655 3.50 24.83 23.80
CA SER A 655 3.75 25.92 24.75
C SER A 655 4.94 25.57 25.64
N ILE A 656 6.15 25.90 25.18
CA ILE A 656 7.40 25.61 25.88
C ILE A 656 8.11 26.95 26.15
N GLU A 657 8.53 27.18 27.40
CA GLU A 657 9.24 28.40 27.78
C GLU A 657 10.64 28.45 27.18
N LYS A 658 11.13 29.65 26.87
CA LYS A 658 12.50 29.86 26.41
C LYS A 658 13.53 29.37 27.42
N ASN A 659 14.57 28.71 26.94
CA ASN A 659 15.64 28.13 27.75
C ASN A 659 15.18 26.97 28.65
N SER A 660 14.07 26.32 28.29
CA SER A 660 13.65 25.08 28.93
C SER A 660 14.70 23.98 28.76
N LYS A 661 14.73 23.03 29.70
CA LYS A 661 15.56 21.82 29.56
C LYS A 661 15.02 20.93 28.44
N LEU A 662 15.89 20.09 27.86
CA LEU A 662 15.54 19.18 26.77
C LEU A 662 14.35 18.27 27.11
N SER A 663 14.20 17.86 28.38
CA SER A 663 13.05 17.06 28.82
C SER A 663 11.68 17.74 28.63
N ALA A 664 11.62 19.08 28.60
CA ALA A 664 10.37 19.82 28.43
C ALA A 664 9.72 19.57 27.05
N TYR A 665 10.50 19.15 26.06
CA TYR A 665 10.01 18.82 24.72
C TYR A 665 9.33 17.44 24.63
N GLY A 666 9.35 16.63 25.69
CA GLY A 666 8.85 15.25 25.62
C GLY A 666 7.36 15.13 25.30
N GLN A 667 6.54 16.03 25.85
CA GLN A 667 5.10 15.96 25.67
C GLN A 667 4.69 16.23 24.21
N MET A 668 5.35 17.18 23.53
CA MET A 668 5.00 17.47 22.14
C MET A 668 5.25 16.28 21.19
N PHE A 669 6.23 15.41 21.48
CA PHE A 669 6.43 14.18 20.72
C PHE A 669 5.40 13.11 21.07
N LYS A 670 5.05 12.98 22.35
CA LYS A 670 4.02 12.05 22.79
C LYS A 670 2.67 12.35 22.11
N ASP A 671 2.34 13.62 21.93
CA ASP A 671 1.12 14.06 21.24
C ASP A 671 1.12 13.67 19.74
N LEU A 672 2.29 13.48 19.13
CA LEU A 672 2.40 12.99 17.74
C LEU A 672 2.11 11.49 17.60
N ALA A 673 2.11 10.72 18.70
CA ALA A 673 1.94 9.27 18.65
C ALA A 673 0.56 8.81 18.13
N ASP A 674 -0.40 9.74 18.10
CA ASP A 674 -1.76 9.53 17.60
C ASP A 674 -1.98 10.04 16.16
N PHE A 675 -0.94 10.59 15.51
CA PHE A 675 -1.02 11.00 14.11
C PHE A 675 -1.32 9.82 13.20
N LYS A 676 -2.24 10.01 12.26
CA LYS A 676 -2.60 8.99 11.28
C LYS A 676 -1.66 9.02 10.09
N SER A 677 -1.25 7.85 9.63
CA SER A 677 -0.48 7.68 8.40
C SER A 677 -1.26 8.10 7.15
N ILE A 678 -0.54 8.53 6.12
CA ILE A 678 -1.09 8.78 4.78
C ILE A 678 -0.60 7.68 3.84
N ASP A 679 -1.52 6.95 3.23
CA ASP A 679 -1.20 6.00 2.16
C ASP A 679 -1.40 6.67 0.80
N LEU A 680 -0.29 6.86 0.09
CA LEU A 680 -0.27 7.46 -1.24
C LEU A 680 -0.57 6.44 -2.35
N GLU A 681 -0.63 5.14 -2.05
CA GLU A 681 -0.85 4.07 -3.03
C GLU A 681 0.08 4.15 -4.25
N LEU A 682 1.38 4.43 -4.01
CA LEU A 682 2.38 4.70 -5.05
C LEU A 682 2.32 3.69 -6.20
N GLU A 683 2.46 2.40 -5.90
CA GLU A 683 2.56 1.36 -6.94
C GLU A 683 1.27 1.26 -7.76
N ASN A 684 0.12 1.23 -7.08
CA ASN A 684 -1.20 1.13 -7.70
C ASN A 684 -1.47 2.32 -8.63
N ARG A 685 -1.17 3.55 -8.19
CA ARG A 685 -1.44 4.75 -8.99
C ARG A 685 -0.46 4.96 -10.13
N LEU A 686 0.79 4.53 -9.98
CA LEU A 686 1.73 4.45 -11.09
C LEU A 686 1.27 3.44 -12.15
N GLU A 687 0.75 2.28 -11.75
CA GLU A 687 0.15 1.31 -12.69
C GLU A 687 -1.13 1.88 -13.33
N ALA A 688 -1.99 2.56 -12.57
CA ALA A 688 -3.22 3.18 -13.08
C ALA A 688 -2.96 4.23 -14.17
N THR A 689 -1.82 4.90 -14.09
CA THR A 689 -1.42 6.00 -14.98
C THR A 689 -0.40 5.58 -16.03
N GLU A 690 -0.09 4.28 -16.12
CA GLU A 690 0.78 3.74 -17.15
C GLU A 690 0.14 3.88 -18.54
N GLY A 691 0.94 4.23 -19.57
CA GLY A 691 0.49 4.32 -20.96
C GLY A 691 -0.01 5.70 -21.40
N PHE A 692 -0.21 6.64 -20.47
CA PHE A 692 -0.62 8.01 -20.78
C PHE A 692 0.48 8.89 -21.43
N ASN A 693 1.68 8.34 -21.59
CA ASN A 693 2.80 8.96 -22.30
C ASN A 693 2.72 8.80 -23.84
N ASP A 694 1.69 8.13 -24.38
CA ASP A 694 1.55 7.98 -25.84
C ASP A 694 1.25 9.34 -26.49
N ASN A 695 2.12 9.74 -27.43
CA ASN A 695 1.99 10.98 -28.22
C ASN A 695 0.69 11.06 -29.04
N LYS A 696 -0.04 9.95 -29.19
CA LYS A 696 -1.35 9.90 -29.85
C LYS A 696 -2.51 10.36 -28.97
N LEU A 697 -2.28 10.51 -27.66
CA LEU A 697 -3.30 10.98 -26.71
C LEU A 697 -3.43 12.51 -26.75
N ASN A 698 -4.49 13.02 -26.11
CA ASN A 698 -4.65 14.47 -25.93
C ASN A 698 -3.46 15.01 -25.09
N PRO A 699 -2.69 16.01 -25.58
CA PRO A 699 -1.58 16.59 -24.83
C PRO A 699 -1.95 17.05 -23.41
N GLU A 700 -3.17 17.53 -23.21
CA GLU A 700 -3.69 17.97 -21.91
C GLU A 700 -3.72 16.81 -20.88
N ILE A 701 -4.23 15.63 -21.28
CA ILE A 701 -4.27 14.48 -20.36
C ILE A 701 -2.87 13.91 -20.14
N THR A 702 -2.03 13.90 -21.18
CA THR A 702 -0.63 13.45 -21.06
C THR A 702 0.14 14.31 -20.06
N GLN A 703 0.03 15.64 -20.16
CA GLN A 703 0.68 16.57 -19.24
C GLN A 703 0.14 16.42 -17.81
N LEU A 704 -1.17 16.39 -17.64
CA LEU A 704 -1.80 16.27 -16.32
C LEU A 704 -1.37 14.99 -15.59
N VAL A 705 -1.34 13.86 -16.29
CA VAL A 705 -0.91 12.57 -15.72
C VAL A 705 0.60 12.56 -15.41
N ALA A 706 1.43 13.24 -16.22
CA ALA A 706 2.84 13.41 -15.91
C ALA A 706 3.06 14.25 -14.63
N GLU A 707 2.36 15.38 -14.50
CA GLU A 707 2.42 16.24 -13.31
C GLU A 707 1.91 15.54 -12.05
N PHE A 708 0.87 14.71 -12.18
CA PHE A 708 0.41 13.87 -11.08
C PHE A 708 1.50 12.88 -10.64
N ARG A 709 2.09 12.12 -11.56
CA ARG A 709 3.13 11.13 -11.23
C ARG A 709 4.37 11.76 -10.62
N ASP A 710 4.81 12.91 -11.13
CA ASP A 710 5.93 13.66 -10.53
C ASP A 710 5.63 14.06 -9.07
N SER A 711 4.43 14.58 -8.80
CA SER A 711 4.02 14.92 -7.43
C SER A 711 3.94 13.69 -6.51
N LEU A 712 3.41 12.57 -7.01
CA LEU A 712 3.33 11.30 -6.31
C LEU A 712 4.72 10.75 -5.96
N MET A 713 5.65 10.76 -6.92
CA MET A 713 7.01 10.28 -6.72
C MET A 713 7.81 11.16 -5.76
N LYS A 714 7.64 12.50 -5.82
CA LYS A 714 8.25 13.42 -4.87
C LYS A 714 7.77 13.17 -3.44
N LEU A 715 6.46 13.04 -3.25
CA LEU A 715 5.88 12.78 -1.93
C LEU A 715 6.24 11.39 -1.39
N SER A 716 6.39 10.39 -2.25
CA SER A 716 6.74 9.02 -1.81
C SER A 716 8.17 8.88 -1.28
N LYS A 717 9.02 9.90 -1.48
CA LYS A 717 10.33 10.00 -0.81
C LYS A 717 10.20 10.42 0.67
N LEU A 718 9.05 11.00 1.04
CA LEU A 718 8.73 11.30 2.42
C LEU A 718 8.14 10.05 3.07
N ASP A 719 8.59 9.78 4.28
CA ASP A 719 7.97 8.73 5.07
C ASP A 719 6.76 9.30 5.82
N LEU A 720 5.58 8.93 5.34
CA LEU A 720 4.28 9.35 5.85
C LEU A 720 3.57 8.24 6.66
N ASP A 721 4.28 7.15 6.99
CA ASP A 721 3.75 6.10 7.86
C ASP A 721 4.09 6.34 9.33
N PHE A 722 3.39 7.27 9.97
CA PHE A 722 3.63 7.65 11.36
C PHE A 722 3.38 6.52 12.38
N SER A 723 2.60 5.50 12.00
CA SER A 723 2.28 4.37 12.86
C SER A 723 3.53 3.62 13.35
N ARG A 724 4.58 3.53 12.53
CA ARG A 724 5.84 2.86 12.87
C ARG A 724 6.67 3.61 13.91
N TYR A 725 6.48 4.93 14.03
CA TYR A 725 7.16 5.76 15.03
C TYR A 725 6.45 5.81 16.37
N LYS A 726 5.25 5.26 16.48
CA LYS A 726 4.40 5.34 17.68
C LYS A 726 5.14 4.93 18.96
N SER A 727 5.95 3.87 18.91
CA SER A 727 6.72 3.44 20.08
C SER A 727 7.76 4.47 20.50
N ALA A 728 8.54 5.00 19.54
CA ALA A 728 9.55 6.02 19.79
C ALA A 728 8.92 7.31 20.33
N LEU A 729 7.83 7.78 19.72
CA LEU A 729 7.11 8.99 20.12
C LEU A 729 6.58 8.93 21.56
N ASN A 730 6.05 7.78 21.98
CA ASN A 730 5.49 7.62 23.33
C ASN A 730 6.53 7.69 24.46
N ILE A 731 7.76 7.24 24.20
CA ILE A 731 8.84 7.19 25.22
C ILE A 731 9.72 8.45 25.22
N MET A 732 9.43 9.41 24.34
CA MET A 732 10.25 10.62 24.20
C MET A 732 10.49 11.42 25.49
N PRO A 733 9.53 11.55 26.43
CA PRO A 733 9.81 12.19 27.72
C PRO A 733 11.01 11.58 28.47
N ASP A 734 11.12 10.25 28.49
CA ASP A 734 12.21 9.54 29.17
C ASP A 734 13.50 9.57 28.36
N VAL A 735 13.40 9.46 27.03
CA VAL A 735 14.53 9.54 26.10
C VAL A 735 15.21 10.91 26.21
N LEU A 736 14.47 12.01 26.16
CA LEU A 736 15.04 13.36 26.23
C LEU A 736 15.73 13.63 27.57
N LYS A 737 15.15 13.19 28.68
CA LYS A 737 15.79 13.25 30.01
C LYS A 737 17.11 12.48 30.03
N SER A 738 17.16 11.36 29.32
CA SER A 738 18.34 10.51 29.22
C SER A 738 19.41 11.10 28.31
N VAL A 739 19.04 11.78 27.22
CA VAL A 739 19.98 12.48 26.32
C VAL A 739 20.81 13.50 27.09
N ASP A 740 20.18 14.31 27.96
CA ASP A 740 20.90 15.25 28.84
C ASP A 740 21.95 14.55 29.71
N GLY A 741 21.60 13.37 30.25
CA GLY A 741 22.52 12.55 31.02
C GLY A 741 23.67 11.98 30.18
N GLY A 742 23.36 11.55 28.95
CA GLY A 742 24.32 10.95 28.02
C GLY A 742 25.42 11.92 27.60
N PHE A 743 25.09 13.18 27.28
CA PHE A 743 26.09 14.21 26.96
C PHE A 743 26.99 14.57 28.16
N LYS A 744 26.51 14.33 29.39
CA LYS A 744 27.28 14.46 30.63
C LYS A 744 28.10 13.21 30.97
N GLY A 745 28.14 12.21 30.10
CA GLY A 745 28.86 10.95 30.30
C GLY A 745 28.26 10.04 31.37
N LYS A 746 26.99 10.26 31.74
CA LYS A 746 26.30 9.44 32.76
C LYS A 746 25.77 8.16 32.13
N ARG A 747 25.70 7.09 32.93
CA ARG A 747 24.96 5.88 32.54
C ARG A 747 23.48 6.21 32.42
N ILE A 748 22.84 5.63 31.41
CA ILE A 748 21.44 5.84 31.08
C ILE A 748 20.67 4.57 31.40
N ALA A 749 19.48 4.72 31.99
CA ALA A 749 18.51 3.65 32.15
C ALA A 749 17.25 4.05 31.36
N LEU A 750 17.07 3.45 30.19
CA LEU A 750 15.79 3.51 29.48
C LEU A 750 14.87 2.41 30.00
N PRO A 751 13.55 2.63 30.07
CA PRO A 751 12.62 1.51 30.18
C PRO A 751 12.82 0.58 28.98
N VAL A 752 13.02 -0.72 29.27
CA VAL A 752 13.30 -1.76 28.27
C VAL A 752 12.24 -1.72 27.16
N ILE A 753 12.70 -1.49 25.93
CA ILE A 753 11.87 -1.57 24.73
C ILE A 753 11.49 -3.04 24.55
N GLY A 754 10.22 -3.37 24.78
CA GLY A 754 9.65 -4.68 24.47
C GLY A 754 9.61 -4.92 22.97
N GLY A 755 10.77 -5.18 22.37
CA GLY A 755 10.91 -5.77 21.04
C GLY A 755 11.11 -7.27 21.20
N GLY A 756 10.24 -8.06 20.58
CA GLY A 756 10.21 -9.52 20.72
C GLY A 756 11.57 -10.19 20.52
N ASN A 757 11.84 -11.14 21.41
CA ASN A 757 12.79 -12.26 21.32
C ASN A 757 13.88 -12.16 20.24
N VAL A 758 15.01 -11.57 20.58
CA VAL A 758 16.29 -12.07 20.06
C VAL A 758 16.93 -12.88 21.18
N SER A 759 16.86 -14.20 21.05
CA SER A 759 17.45 -15.16 21.99
C SER A 759 18.94 -14.88 22.12
N THR A 760 19.35 -14.39 23.29
CA THR A 760 20.71 -14.60 23.78
C THR A 760 20.60 -15.23 25.15
N THR A 761 20.90 -16.52 25.18
CA THR A 761 21.01 -17.34 26.39
C THR A 761 22.09 -16.76 27.30
N THR A 762 21.69 -16.16 28.41
CA THR A 762 22.55 -16.09 29.61
C THR A 762 21.65 -15.99 30.83
N GLU A 763 21.71 -17.03 31.66
CA GLU A 763 21.08 -17.16 32.96
C GLU A 763 21.44 -15.97 33.86
N PHE A 764 20.43 -15.23 34.33
CA PHE A 764 20.56 -14.43 35.55
C PHE A 764 19.52 -14.90 36.55
N ALA A 765 20.03 -15.54 37.60
CA ALA A 765 19.29 -15.98 38.77
C ALA A 765 18.60 -14.78 39.44
N ILE A 766 17.27 -14.81 39.46
CA ILE A 766 16.45 -13.86 40.22
C ILE A 766 16.42 -14.36 41.67
N VAL A 767 16.97 -13.56 42.57
CA VAL A 767 16.78 -13.69 44.01
C VAL A 767 15.34 -13.30 44.32
N VAL A 768 14.51 -14.32 44.62
CA VAL A 768 13.08 -14.19 44.90
C VAL A 768 12.88 -13.88 46.37
N ASP A 769 12.29 -12.74 46.66
CA ASP A 769 11.64 -12.45 47.94
C ASP A 769 10.25 -13.14 47.95
N THR A 770 10.07 -14.08 48.90
CA THR A 770 9.19 -15.24 48.75
C THR A 770 7.71 -15.04 49.07
N ASN A 771 7.27 -13.89 49.58
CA ASN A 771 5.86 -13.77 50.01
C ASN A 771 4.98 -12.81 49.20
N SER A 772 5.54 -11.91 48.39
CA SER A 772 4.74 -11.03 47.50
C SER A 772 4.59 -11.63 46.09
N THR A 773 5.56 -12.44 45.67
CA THR A 773 5.65 -13.02 44.33
C THR A 773 4.62 -14.12 44.06
N LEU A 774 4.19 -14.89 45.07
CA LEU A 774 3.26 -15.99 44.89
C LEU A 774 1.83 -15.51 44.51
N VAL A 775 1.39 -14.38 45.08
CA VAL A 775 0.07 -13.81 44.76
C VAL A 775 0.06 -13.24 43.33
N CYS A 776 1.14 -12.56 42.93
CA CYS A 776 1.26 -12.00 41.59
C CYS A 776 1.39 -13.09 40.51
N THR A 777 2.18 -14.15 40.74
CA THR A 777 2.33 -15.24 39.76
C THR A 777 1.05 -16.04 39.59
N VAL A 778 0.33 -16.36 40.67
CA VAL A 778 -0.96 -17.06 40.58
C VAL A 778 -2.00 -16.20 39.85
N THR A 779 -2.05 -14.89 40.11
CA THR A 779 -3.00 -13.99 39.44
C THR A 779 -2.70 -13.88 37.93
N VAL A 780 -1.43 -13.76 37.54
CA VAL A 780 -1.02 -13.72 36.12
C VAL A 780 -1.30 -15.05 35.43
N LEU A 781 -1.11 -16.20 36.10
CA LEU A 781 -1.44 -17.52 35.55
C LEU A 781 -2.94 -17.72 35.36
N ILE A 782 -3.78 -17.21 36.27
CA ILE A 782 -5.24 -17.25 36.13
C ILE A 782 -5.70 -16.36 34.96
N ILE A 783 -5.16 -15.14 34.82
CA ILE A 783 -5.52 -14.26 33.70
C ILE A 783 -5.05 -14.85 32.37
N GLY A 784 -3.82 -15.40 32.33
CA GLY A 784 -3.26 -16.05 31.15
C GLY A 784 -4.06 -17.28 30.71
N SER A 785 -4.51 -18.10 31.66
CA SER A 785 -5.35 -19.26 31.36
C SER A 785 -6.76 -18.88 30.88
N ILE A 786 -7.39 -17.86 31.46
CA ILE A 786 -8.69 -17.35 30.99
C ILE A 786 -8.58 -16.80 29.56
N LEU A 787 -7.56 -15.99 29.27
CA LEU A 787 -7.33 -15.45 27.93
C LEU A 787 -7.01 -16.56 26.92
N GLY A 788 -6.25 -17.57 27.32
CA GLY A 788 -5.96 -18.76 26.51
C GLY A 788 -7.23 -19.55 26.18
N ILE A 789 -8.12 -19.77 27.15
CA ILE A 789 -9.41 -20.46 26.94
C ILE A 789 -10.32 -19.65 26.02
N ILE A 790 -10.41 -18.33 26.19
CA ILE A 790 -11.21 -17.46 25.31
C ILE A 790 -10.67 -17.52 23.88
N ALA A 791 -9.36 -17.38 23.69
CA ALA A 791 -8.72 -17.48 22.37
C ALA A 791 -8.94 -18.85 21.72
N PHE A 792 -8.87 -19.94 22.51
CA PHE A 792 -9.13 -21.30 22.05
C PHE A 792 -10.59 -21.49 21.62
N LEU A 793 -11.56 -21.03 22.42
CA LEU A 793 -12.99 -21.11 22.09
C LEU A 793 -13.34 -20.27 20.86
N TRP A 794 -12.74 -19.09 20.72
CA TRP A 794 -12.92 -18.21 19.57
C TRP A 794 -12.33 -18.84 18.30
N CYS A 795 -11.13 -19.42 18.40
CA CYS A 795 -10.47 -20.13 17.31
C CYS A 795 -11.18 -21.42 16.90
N TRP A 796 -11.83 -22.12 17.83
CA TRP A 796 -12.63 -23.30 17.51
C TRP A 796 -13.87 -22.93 16.69
N ARG A 797 -14.56 -21.83 17.05
CA ARG A 797 -15.80 -21.37 16.41
C ARG A 797 -15.59 -20.68 15.06
N ASP A 798 -14.46 -20.00 14.87
CA ASP A 798 -14.15 -19.33 13.60
C ASP A 798 -13.41 -20.25 12.62
N GLN A 799 -14.06 -20.62 11.52
CA GLN A 799 -13.46 -21.44 10.45
C GLN A 799 -12.24 -20.78 9.77
N ASN A 800 -12.03 -19.47 9.94
CA ASN A 800 -10.89 -18.74 9.40
C ASN A 800 -9.65 -18.76 10.31
N CYS A 801 -9.74 -19.31 11.52
CA CYS A 801 -8.60 -19.37 12.45
C CYS A 801 -7.42 -20.19 11.89
N ILE A 802 -6.20 -19.84 12.33
CA ILE A 802 -4.95 -20.53 11.98
C ILE A 802 -5.01 -22.04 12.26
N TYR A 803 -5.63 -22.48 13.36
CA TYR A 803 -5.77 -23.90 13.66
C TYR A 803 -6.53 -24.65 12.55
N HIS A 804 -7.67 -24.13 12.10
CA HIS A 804 -8.43 -24.73 11.00
C HIS A 804 -7.67 -24.64 9.66
N LYS A 805 -6.92 -23.56 9.43
CA LYS A 805 -6.01 -23.44 8.27
C LYS A 805 -4.91 -24.50 8.28
N LEU A 806 -4.30 -24.77 9.43
CA LEU A 806 -3.25 -25.79 9.59
C LEU A 806 -3.84 -27.20 9.52
N ARG A 807 -4.97 -27.46 10.19
CA ARG A 807 -5.69 -28.74 10.11
C ARG A 807 -6.05 -29.07 8.66
N ARG A 808 -6.51 -28.11 7.86
CA ARG A 808 -6.76 -28.33 6.43
C ARG A 808 -5.49 -28.58 5.61
N ARG A 809 -4.34 -28.00 6.00
CA ARG A 809 -3.06 -28.24 5.33
C ARG A 809 -2.43 -29.59 5.69
N TYR A 810 -2.63 -30.07 6.92
CA TYR A 810 -2.00 -31.30 7.43
C TYR A 810 -2.93 -32.51 7.52
N ALA A 811 -4.24 -32.33 7.38
CA ALA A 811 -5.15 -33.43 7.09
C ALA A 811 -4.97 -33.88 5.63
N LYS A 812 -3.78 -34.42 5.31
CA LYS A 812 -3.69 -35.40 4.24
C LYS A 812 -4.32 -36.68 4.77
N PRO A 813 -5.15 -37.38 3.99
CA PRO A 813 -5.71 -38.66 4.41
C PRO A 813 -4.55 -39.61 4.70
N THR A 814 -4.64 -40.28 5.85
CA THR A 814 -3.91 -41.51 6.13
C THR A 814 -4.19 -42.47 4.98
N TYR A 815 -3.28 -42.50 3.99
CA TYR A 815 -3.10 -43.68 3.18
C TYR A 815 -2.70 -44.77 4.17
N ASN A 816 -3.62 -45.69 4.44
CA ASN A 816 -3.29 -46.98 5.02
C ASN A 816 -2.21 -47.58 4.12
N MET A 817 -0.95 -47.45 4.53
CA MET A 817 0.09 -48.36 4.11
C MET A 817 -0.34 -49.73 4.63
N GLN A 818 -0.99 -50.52 3.77
CA GLN A 818 -1.03 -51.95 3.98
C GLN A 818 0.41 -52.42 3.92
N THR A 819 0.92 -52.76 5.10
CA THR A 819 2.19 -53.41 5.30
C THR A 819 2.25 -54.66 4.44
N ALA A 820 3.41 -54.86 3.80
CA ALA A 820 3.77 -56.11 3.18
C ALA A 820 3.55 -57.25 4.19
N ARG A 821 2.55 -58.10 3.94
CA ARG A 821 2.52 -59.44 4.51
C ARG A 821 3.40 -60.31 3.62
N GLU A 822 4.47 -60.80 4.22
CA GLU A 822 5.30 -61.88 3.71
C GLU A 822 4.46 -63.09 3.29
N PRO A 823 4.94 -63.88 2.32
CA PRO A 823 4.20 -64.98 1.72
C PRO A 823 4.47 -66.30 2.43
N GLU A 824 3.43 -67.12 2.65
CA GLU A 824 3.53 -68.57 2.83
C GLU A 824 2.13 -69.23 2.80
N PRO A 825 1.98 -70.53 2.51
CA PRO A 825 2.32 -71.20 1.25
C PRO A 825 1.13 -72.01 0.67
N ASN A 826 1.27 -72.35 -0.62
CA ASN A 826 0.70 -73.50 -1.33
C ASN A 826 -0.41 -74.34 -0.65
N THR A 827 -1.61 -74.38 -1.25
CA THR A 827 -2.33 -75.62 -1.66
C THR A 827 -3.65 -75.29 -2.40
N PRO A 828 -4.19 -76.17 -3.26
CA PRO A 828 -4.47 -75.81 -4.65
C PRO A 828 -5.94 -75.82 -5.07
N LYS A 829 -6.16 -75.22 -6.24
CA LYS A 829 -7.31 -75.29 -7.16
C LYS A 829 -8.30 -76.46 -6.96
N PRO A 830 -9.59 -76.16 -7.17
CA PRO A 830 -10.47 -76.94 -8.03
C PRO A 830 -10.68 -76.21 -9.37
N ALA A 831 -10.57 -76.98 -10.45
CA ALA A 831 -10.94 -76.60 -11.80
C ALA A 831 -12.32 -77.19 -12.15
N ALA A 832 -13.18 -76.39 -12.78
CA ALA A 832 -14.29 -76.79 -13.67
C ALA A 832 -14.90 -75.49 -14.22
N SER A 833 -14.61 -75.06 -15.46
CA SER A 833 -15.32 -75.43 -16.70
C SER A 833 -16.82 -75.13 -16.67
N HIS A 834 -17.24 -74.04 -17.32
CA HIS A 834 -18.17 -74.12 -18.46
C HIS A 834 -18.18 -72.81 -19.26
N SER A 835 -17.86 -72.98 -20.53
CA SER A 835 -18.15 -72.14 -21.68
C SER A 835 -19.65 -72.09 -21.95
N ASP A 836 -20.18 -70.93 -22.36
CA ASP A 836 -20.72 -70.73 -23.72
C ASP A 836 -21.36 -69.33 -23.90
N PRO A 837 -21.48 -68.84 -25.15
CA PRO A 837 -21.55 -67.41 -25.46
C PRO A 837 -22.89 -66.95 -26.07
N GLU A 838 -23.02 -65.61 -26.17
CA GLU A 838 -23.78 -64.82 -27.16
C GLU A 838 -25.29 -65.08 -27.39
N PRO A 839 -26.06 -63.98 -27.40
CA PRO A 839 -26.94 -63.71 -28.53
C PRO A 839 -26.64 -62.33 -29.14
N ARG A 840 -26.14 -62.36 -30.36
CA ARG A 840 -26.28 -61.31 -31.37
C ARG A 840 -27.65 -61.50 -32.03
N ASP A 841 -28.44 -60.43 -32.16
CA ASP A 841 -29.36 -60.17 -33.29
C ASP A 841 -29.95 -58.75 -33.12
N LEU A 842 -29.52 -57.80 -33.96
CA LEU A 842 -30.18 -57.39 -35.22
C LEU A 842 -31.45 -56.56 -34.99
N TRP A 843 -31.29 -55.23 -34.90
CA TRP A 843 -32.21 -54.26 -35.53
C TRP A 843 -31.39 -53.11 -36.11
N ARG A 844 -31.23 -53.16 -37.43
CA ARG A 844 -30.72 -52.12 -38.32
C ARG A 844 -31.91 -51.67 -39.18
N GLU A 845 -31.84 -50.43 -39.67
CA GLU A 845 -32.68 -49.84 -40.74
C GLU A 845 -34.13 -49.54 -40.27
N GLU A 846 -34.75 -48.39 -40.56
CA GLU A 846 -34.56 -47.45 -41.66
C GLU A 846 -35.36 -46.15 -41.37
N ASN A 847 -34.81 -45.03 -41.83
CA ASN A 847 -35.50 -43.91 -42.49
C ASN A 847 -36.89 -43.47 -41.99
N ASN A 848 -36.97 -42.21 -41.50
CA ASN A 848 -37.98 -41.27 -41.97
C ASN A 848 -37.50 -39.82 -41.83
N LEU A 849 -36.89 -39.36 -42.92
CA LEU A 849 -36.74 -37.96 -43.30
C LEU A 849 -38.03 -37.51 -44.03
N HIS A 850 -38.41 -36.25 -43.79
CA HIS A 850 -39.27 -35.38 -44.61
C HIS A 850 -40.79 -35.25 -44.32
N SER A 851 -41.10 -34.10 -43.71
CA SER A 851 -42.25 -33.21 -44.00
C SER A 851 -41.94 -31.84 -43.33
N ILE A 852 -41.28 -30.87 -44.00
CA ILE A 852 -41.75 -29.81 -44.93
C ILE A 852 -42.74 -28.81 -44.28
N PRO A 853 -42.57 -27.47 -44.42
CA PRO A 853 -41.36 -26.65 -44.63
C PRO A 853 -41.00 -25.76 -43.43
#